data_AF-A0A1C9W5C9-F1
#
_entry.id   AF-A0A1C9W5C9-F1
#
_cell.length_a   1.000
_cell.length_b   1.000
_cell.length_c   1.000
_cell.angle_alpha   90.00
_cell.angle_beta   90.00
_cell.angle_gamma   90.00
#
_symmetry.space_group_name_H-M   'P 1'
#
loop_
_entity.id
_entity.type
_entity.pdbx_description
1 polymer ?
#
loop_
_entity_poly.entity_id
_entity_poly.type
_entity_poly.pdbx_seq_one_letter_code
_entity_poly.pdbx_strand_id
1 'polypeptide(L)'
;MKMNKLSIAIGLALASAGAQAGGPLYIHEPTMQPYKWDTSKGEIPVYTDGGPMTPTADGGEAPAFTVNYDGTVFLSIEQANAVTAKAVAEWSNVETSTLRMSIQGTIEEQTGIADVNETNVGEIYAKENGYGFWVNYDTDGQILEQYFGVPKNQVLGIAFPEWADEETGEILEATALMNGWFVDINDTEGEMVAGVFTHEFGHAMNMSHSQANGHFSYMAAAYRPYYDGVPGCDTANVYKGFPKPAADTIETMFPYINVRGEQGRQQASISVRDDIVNISDLYPTEAYKTQYGSITGKLYLKDGVSEYSGINMVARNIDNPMYDVITQQSGNQTQGLVGPDGTFTINGLQPGARYVLYTDTIKAGGYPTAPTSIVSESEYWNAGESTNPAEDRACSFTPITVQAGETKRTDMYFNGYEDGIQYTPLVQAFVTDLAKNGKKAFGTVGNGIPFIYDAVQKSYSLHPNVDLRTNGGKMNKNATKAVTTADLDGNGIREPVMWDLASNQLKPMQDLNGNSCGGSGSLGTQAASVWDMDDTGEVMVGLGYKDVDGDGNCQRNGGGEMVPVKWDKHGNIEELPYDIPGYVQWVRADRVSGNGEVITGSNTYKQVAWVDGEFRDLYSEFGAKNATAMTRDGSMVALDTDTGVQLWNTKTDELESIGGLTWCEDMDYNHFFLGNLCTNPRYGAEFVQNYFGPIQVMPIDMNEDGSVIVGRAGSFFTGFIGAVYLEGIGWINTRDFFNKQGVVEASQFPVDNPLALSGDGSEMMGNLAGATITFDIDMDTAFVCKDGQDREVSFPKQLIAEVQGGAEFGRCAHLND
;
A
#
# COMPACT_ATOMS: atom_id res chain seq x y z
N MET A 1 16.94 -10.34 38.06
CA MET A 1 17.28 -9.24 37.15
C MET A 1 18.46 -9.58 36.26
N LYS A 2 18.18 -9.92 35.00
CA LYS A 2 19.08 -9.65 33.87
C LYS A 2 18.59 -8.35 33.24
N MET A 3 19.30 -7.26 33.46
CA MET A 3 19.01 -5.98 32.81
C MET A 3 19.63 -6.03 31.42
N ASN A 4 18.83 -5.79 30.39
CA ASN A 4 19.27 -5.73 29.00
C ASN A 4 18.88 -4.35 28.44
N LYS A 5 19.77 -3.76 27.64
CA LYS A 5 19.44 -2.57 26.84
C LYS A 5 18.37 -2.94 25.82
N LEU A 6 17.39 -2.05 25.57
CA LEU A 6 16.33 -2.19 24.55
C LEU A 6 16.91 -2.10 23.11
N SER A 7 17.76 -3.06 22.74
CA SER A 7 18.82 -2.90 21.72
C SER A 7 18.42 -3.20 20.27
N ILE A 8 17.14 -3.42 19.99
CA ILE A 8 16.66 -3.83 18.65
C ILE A 8 15.48 -2.95 18.21
N ALA A 9 15.72 -1.63 18.17
CA ALA A 9 14.77 -0.66 17.63
C ALA A 9 15.44 0.41 16.76
N ILE A 10 16.55 1.01 17.22
CA ILE A 10 17.18 2.18 16.59
C ILE A 10 17.57 1.92 15.11
N GLY A 11 18.07 0.73 14.78
CA GLY A 11 18.45 0.37 13.40
C GLY A 11 17.28 0.01 12.46
N LEU A 12 16.08 -0.26 12.98
CA LEU A 12 14.87 -0.53 12.16
C LEU A 12 13.93 0.67 12.08
N ALA A 13 13.80 1.46 13.15
CA ALA A 13 13.00 2.68 13.17
C ALA A 13 13.44 3.69 12.10
N LEU A 14 14.72 3.68 11.74
CA LEU A 14 15.33 4.63 10.79
C LEU A 14 15.51 4.07 9.36
N ALA A 15 15.28 2.76 9.16
CA ALA A 15 15.47 2.09 7.87
C ALA A 15 14.18 1.47 7.29
N SER A 16 13.08 1.43 8.05
CA SER A 16 11.77 0.96 7.59
C SER A 16 10.65 1.90 8.04
N ALA A 17 10.32 2.87 7.19
CA ALA A 17 9.19 3.77 7.40
C ALA A 17 7.85 3.06 7.15
N GLY A 18 7.09 2.79 8.20
CA GLY A 18 5.68 2.37 8.10
C GLY A 18 4.83 2.95 9.23
N ALA A 19 3.95 3.95 8.91
CA ALA A 19 3.05 4.88 9.68
C ALA A 19 2.90 4.81 11.23
N GLN A 20 2.02 5.52 11.97
CA GLN A 20 1.87 5.25 13.44
C GLN A 20 0.52 5.68 14.08
N ALA A 21 0.12 5.01 15.18
CA ALA A 21 -1.04 5.32 16.02
C ALA A 21 -1.05 4.65 17.41
N GLY A 22 -1.77 5.29 18.34
CA GLY A 22 -2.90 4.73 19.06
C GLY A 22 -2.56 3.57 19.99
N GLY A 23 -2.00 3.89 21.16
CA GLY A 23 -1.64 2.93 22.19
C GLY A 23 -0.20 3.11 22.71
N PRO A 24 0.37 2.08 23.35
CA PRO A 24 1.75 2.12 23.83
C PRO A 24 2.74 2.09 22.65
N LEU A 25 3.85 2.81 22.79
CA LEU A 25 4.98 2.71 21.86
C LEU A 25 5.65 1.33 21.94
N TYR A 26 5.92 0.84 23.16
CA TYR A 26 6.51 -0.46 23.44
C TYR A 26 5.65 -1.29 24.41
N ILE A 27 5.54 -2.60 24.14
CA ILE A 27 4.93 -3.59 25.03
C ILE A 27 5.95 -4.56 25.62
N HIS A 28 5.77 -4.91 26.89
CA HIS A 28 6.53 -5.91 27.60
C HIS A 28 6.01 -7.31 27.23
N GLU A 29 6.66 -7.93 26.23
CA GLU A 29 6.27 -9.20 25.58
C GLU A 29 5.82 -10.31 26.55
N PRO A 30 6.48 -10.58 27.70
CA PRO A 30 6.07 -11.64 28.63
C PRO A 30 4.67 -11.45 29.22
N THR A 31 4.15 -10.22 29.19
CA THR A 31 2.84 -9.84 29.77
C THR A 31 1.85 -9.29 28.74
N MET A 32 2.32 -8.89 27.55
CA MET A 32 1.55 -8.13 26.55
C MET A 32 0.87 -6.90 27.17
N GLN A 33 1.62 -6.15 27.99
CA GLN A 33 1.19 -4.90 28.61
C GLN A 33 2.18 -3.78 28.26
N PRO A 34 1.77 -2.51 28.24
CA PRO A 34 2.69 -1.38 28.07
C PRO A 34 3.85 -1.41 29.07
N TYR A 35 5.06 -1.09 28.61
CA TYR A 35 6.06 -0.57 29.55
C TYR A 35 5.54 0.74 30.16
N LYS A 36 5.81 0.98 31.44
CA LYS A 36 5.30 2.18 32.13
C LYS A 36 6.20 2.62 33.28
N TRP A 37 6.22 3.91 33.54
CA TRP A 37 6.79 4.46 34.77
C TRP A 37 5.99 4.02 36.01
N ASP A 38 6.67 3.61 37.08
CA ASP A 38 6.04 3.40 38.38
C ASP A 38 5.78 4.73 39.10
N THR A 39 4.58 5.29 38.88
CA THR A 39 4.14 6.55 39.50
C THR A 39 3.95 6.47 41.02
N SER A 40 4.14 5.31 41.66
CA SER A 40 4.11 5.20 43.13
C SER A 40 5.42 5.65 43.79
N LYS A 41 6.52 5.73 43.02
CA LYS A 41 7.83 6.22 43.48
C LYS A 41 7.91 7.74 43.64
N GLY A 42 6.92 8.48 43.14
CA GLY A 42 6.84 9.95 43.20
C GLY A 42 6.85 10.58 41.81
N GLU A 43 7.32 11.82 41.73
CA GLU A 43 7.53 12.51 40.44
C GLU A 43 8.78 11.94 39.76
N ILE A 44 8.68 11.68 38.44
CA ILE A 44 9.82 11.26 37.63
C ILE A 44 10.78 12.46 37.50
N PRO A 45 12.05 12.32 37.89
CA PRO A 45 13.01 13.41 37.79
C PRO A 45 13.41 13.62 36.33
N VAL A 46 13.39 14.88 35.90
CA VAL A 46 13.84 15.32 34.58
C VAL A 46 15.18 16.05 34.73
N TYR A 47 16.15 15.67 33.90
CA TYR A 47 17.49 16.27 33.85
C TYR A 47 17.74 16.86 32.47
N THR A 48 18.13 18.13 32.42
CA THR A 48 18.37 18.85 31.17
C THR A 48 19.85 19.05 30.90
N ASP A 49 20.24 18.93 29.64
CA ASP A 49 21.57 19.25 29.12
C ASP A 49 21.89 20.75 29.28
N GLY A 50 23.19 21.06 29.35
CA GLY A 50 23.71 22.41 29.54
C GLY A 50 24.11 23.13 28.24
N GLY A 51 24.33 22.39 27.15
CA GLY A 51 24.64 22.91 25.80
C GLY A 51 25.99 23.65 25.67
N PRO A 52 26.43 23.96 24.42
CA PRO A 52 27.74 24.53 24.19
C PRO A 52 27.79 26.04 24.49
N MET A 53 28.85 26.47 25.18
CA MET A 53 29.17 27.89 25.37
C MET A 53 29.45 28.56 24.01
N THR A 54 28.56 29.48 23.63
CA THR A 54 28.50 30.08 22.29
C THR A 54 28.53 31.60 22.37
N PRO A 55 29.19 32.33 21.45
CA PRO A 55 29.19 33.79 21.43
C PRO A 55 27.79 34.43 21.39
N THR A 56 27.59 35.54 22.09
CA THR A 56 26.34 36.33 22.00
C THR A 56 26.51 37.55 21.10
N ALA A 57 25.42 38.01 20.48
CA ALA A 57 25.43 39.18 19.59
C ALA A 57 25.96 40.46 20.27
N ASP A 58 25.78 40.60 21.58
CA ASP A 58 26.26 41.74 22.38
C ASP A 58 27.73 41.62 22.84
N GLY A 59 28.46 40.56 22.43
CA GLY A 59 29.89 40.42 22.66
C GLY A 59 30.29 39.69 23.95
N GLY A 60 29.47 38.75 24.42
CA GLY A 60 29.79 37.79 25.49
C GLY A 60 29.74 36.34 24.99
N GLU A 61 29.59 35.39 25.91
CA GLU A 61 29.31 33.98 25.62
C GLU A 61 28.19 33.49 26.56
N ALA A 62 27.32 32.60 26.07
CA ALA A 62 26.27 31.94 26.85
C ALA A 62 25.97 30.53 26.28
N PRO A 63 25.43 29.59 27.07
CA PRO A 63 25.06 28.27 26.55
C PRO A 63 23.88 28.35 25.57
N ALA A 64 24.02 27.73 24.41
CA ALA A 64 23.04 27.75 23.31
C ALA A 64 22.26 26.44 23.22
N PHE A 65 20.98 26.53 22.86
CA PHE A 65 20.22 25.42 22.26
C PHE A 65 20.18 25.55 20.74
N THR A 66 20.16 26.77 20.21
CA THR A 66 20.22 27.03 18.76
C THR A 66 21.18 28.19 18.49
N VAL A 67 21.89 28.10 17.36
CA VAL A 67 22.77 29.17 16.87
C VAL A 67 22.22 29.86 15.62
N ASN A 68 22.47 31.16 15.50
CA ASN A 68 22.20 31.96 14.31
C ASN A 68 23.15 31.60 13.17
N TYR A 69 22.82 32.04 11.94
CA TYR A 69 23.69 31.91 10.76
C TYR A 69 25.08 32.56 10.90
N ASP A 70 25.27 33.48 11.84
CA ASP A 70 26.57 34.10 12.15
C ASP A 70 27.35 33.37 13.28
N GLY A 71 26.80 32.28 13.81
CA GLY A 71 27.38 31.49 14.90
C GLY A 71 27.14 32.05 16.30
N THR A 72 26.27 33.07 16.45
CA THR A 72 25.87 33.58 17.77
C THR A 72 24.68 32.80 18.36
N VAL A 73 24.45 32.86 19.68
CA VAL A 73 23.24 32.31 20.32
C VAL A 73 21.98 32.88 19.66
N PHE A 74 21.07 32.00 19.23
CA PHE A 74 19.71 32.36 18.79
C PHE A 74 18.69 32.05 19.88
N LEU A 75 18.65 30.80 20.35
CA LEU A 75 17.93 30.39 21.56
C LEU A 75 18.93 29.91 22.60
N SER A 76 18.81 30.42 23.83
CA SER A 76 19.64 30.00 24.96
C SER A 76 19.11 28.71 25.61
N ILE A 77 19.96 28.08 26.40
CA ILE A 77 19.56 26.91 27.21
C ILE A 77 18.56 27.30 28.31
N GLU A 78 18.54 28.56 28.77
CA GLU A 78 17.47 29.07 29.65
C GLU A 78 16.10 29.06 28.95
N GLN A 79 16.05 29.47 27.67
CA GLN A 79 14.83 29.40 26.86
C GLN A 79 14.42 27.95 26.57
N ALA A 80 15.36 27.08 26.18
CA ALA A 80 15.08 25.66 25.97
C ALA A 80 14.57 24.97 27.24
N ASN A 81 15.14 25.30 28.41
CA ASN A 81 14.67 24.78 29.70
C ASN A 81 13.28 25.32 30.08
N ALA A 82 12.92 26.53 29.68
CA ALA A 82 11.55 27.04 29.82
C ALA A 82 10.56 26.28 28.91
N VAL A 83 10.95 25.93 27.69
CA VAL A 83 10.17 25.08 26.78
C VAL A 83 10.02 23.65 27.34
N THR A 84 11.11 23.04 27.82
CA THR A 84 11.09 21.74 28.53
C THR A 84 10.17 21.79 29.75
N ALA A 85 10.22 22.86 30.56
CA ALA A 85 9.34 23.03 31.70
C ALA A 85 7.86 23.15 31.29
N LYS A 86 7.56 23.81 30.16
CA LYS A 86 6.20 23.84 29.60
C LYS A 86 5.74 22.44 29.20
N ALA A 87 6.53 21.71 28.41
CA ALA A 87 6.19 20.35 27.95
C ALA A 87 6.01 19.35 29.12
N VAL A 88 6.87 19.43 30.14
CA VAL A 88 6.74 18.69 31.40
C VAL A 88 5.42 19.01 32.13
N ALA A 89 5.05 20.29 32.19
CA ALA A 89 3.83 20.74 32.86
C ALA A 89 2.57 20.33 32.09
N GLU A 90 2.55 20.44 30.76
CA GLU A 90 1.44 20.05 29.88
C GLU A 90 1.02 18.59 30.15
N TRP A 91 1.96 17.64 30.13
CA TRP A 91 1.68 16.24 30.46
C TRP A 91 1.35 15.99 31.94
N SER A 92 2.07 16.65 32.85
CA SER A 92 1.85 16.47 34.31
C SER A 92 0.54 17.07 34.81
N ASN A 93 -0.05 18.03 34.07
CA ASN A 93 -1.30 18.68 34.43
C ASN A 93 -2.55 17.92 33.94
N VAL A 94 -2.40 16.82 33.21
CA VAL A 94 -3.54 15.99 32.78
C VAL A 94 -4.21 15.35 34.01
N GLU A 95 -5.36 15.92 34.40
CA GLU A 95 -6.06 15.57 35.66
C GLU A 95 -6.42 14.08 35.79
N THR A 96 -6.66 13.41 34.66
CA THR A 96 -7.04 12.00 34.58
C THR A 96 -5.86 11.04 34.66
N SER A 97 -4.62 11.53 34.54
CA SER A 97 -3.37 10.77 34.65
C SER A 97 -2.74 10.87 36.04
N THR A 98 -2.09 9.79 36.51
CA THR A 98 -1.26 9.77 37.75
C THR A 98 0.19 10.17 37.50
N LEU A 99 0.65 10.26 36.25
CA LEU A 99 2.03 10.56 35.91
C LEU A 99 2.37 12.02 36.22
N ARG A 100 3.44 12.26 36.97
CA ARG A 100 3.96 13.59 37.28
C ARG A 100 5.46 13.60 37.04
N MET A 101 5.95 14.65 36.43
CA MET A 101 7.36 14.87 36.11
C MET A 101 7.79 16.23 36.67
N SER A 102 9.05 16.35 37.09
CA SER A 102 9.62 17.63 37.53
C SER A 102 11.09 17.74 37.18
N ILE A 103 11.53 18.93 36.77
CA ILE A 103 12.96 19.21 36.54
C ILE A 103 13.66 19.25 37.90
N GLN A 104 14.62 18.34 38.12
CA GLN A 104 15.27 18.14 39.41
C GLN A 104 16.79 18.40 39.40
N GLY A 105 17.37 18.71 38.24
CA GLY A 105 18.77 19.09 38.09
C GLY A 105 19.22 19.11 36.64
N THR A 106 20.52 19.20 36.39
CA THR A 106 21.12 19.09 35.05
C THR A 106 21.79 17.73 34.81
N ILE A 107 22.05 17.40 33.54
CA ILE A 107 22.87 16.24 33.18
C ILE A 107 24.29 16.36 33.78
N GLU A 108 24.84 17.58 33.88
CA GLU A 108 26.14 17.85 34.49
C GLU A 108 26.18 17.44 35.97
N GLU A 109 25.13 17.76 36.74
CA GLU A 109 25.06 17.43 38.16
C GLU A 109 25.03 15.92 38.43
N GLN A 110 24.45 15.13 37.51
CA GLN A 110 24.35 13.68 37.65
C GLN A 110 25.56 12.92 37.05
N THR A 111 26.12 13.41 35.94
CA THR A 111 27.11 12.67 35.13
C THR A 111 28.48 13.34 35.05
N GLY A 112 28.57 14.64 35.31
CA GLY A 112 29.75 15.47 35.04
C GLY A 112 29.88 15.95 33.58
N ILE A 113 28.89 15.69 32.72
CA ILE A 113 28.85 16.15 31.33
C ILE A 113 28.08 17.47 31.25
N ALA A 114 28.77 18.58 30.98
CA ALA A 114 28.18 19.91 30.89
C ALA A 114 27.43 20.19 29.58
N ASP A 115 27.83 19.52 28.50
CA ASP A 115 27.32 19.66 27.15
C ASP A 115 27.32 18.27 26.50
N VAL A 116 26.14 17.79 26.08
CA VAL A 116 26.02 16.52 25.36
C VAL A 116 26.13 16.77 23.86
N ASN A 117 27.14 16.18 23.22
CA ASN A 117 27.47 16.35 21.80
C ASN A 117 27.89 15.02 21.15
N GLU A 118 28.16 15.03 19.86
CA GLU A 118 28.43 13.82 19.06
C GLU A 118 29.62 12.99 19.56
N THR A 119 30.55 13.61 20.30
CA THR A 119 31.74 12.93 20.85
C THR A 119 31.48 12.18 22.16
N ASN A 120 30.47 12.59 22.93
CA ASN A 120 30.21 12.08 24.28
C ASN A 120 28.78 11.51 24.48
N VAL A 121 27.86 11.71 23.54
CA VAL A 121 26.46 11.24 23.61
C VAL A 121 26.31 9.73 23.82
N GLY A 122 27.30 8.94 23.41
CA GLY A 122 27.37 7.51 23.74
C GLY A 122 27.49 7.23 25.25
N GLU A 123 27.93 8.19 26.06
CA GLU A 123 27.89 8.09 27.52
C GLU A 123 26.50 8.27 28.11
N ILE A 124 25.54 8.85 27.37
CA ILE A 124 24.13 8.85 27.73
C ILE A 124 23.49 7.57 27.18
N TYR A 125 23.48 7.40 25.86
CA TYR A 125 22.72 6.34 25.17
C TYR A 125 23.33 4.92 25.17
N ALA A 126 24.49 4.67 25.81
CA ALA A 126 25.11 3.32 25.82
C ALA A 126 25.27 2.69 27.20
N LYS A 127 24.82 3.37 28.26
CA LYS A 127 24.79 2.87 29.64
C LYS A 127 23.55 3.41 30.34
N GLU A 128 23.03 2.68 31.29
CA GLU A 128 22.01 3.19 32.22
C GLU A 128 22.66 4.24 33.13
N ASN A 129 22.12 5.45 33.14
CA ASN A 129 22.54 6.59 33.95
C ASN A 129 21.72 6.71 35.24
N GLY A 130 20.56 6.03 35.29
CA GLY A 130 19.73 5.85 36.47
C GLY A 130 18.33 6.42 36.32
N TYR A 131 17.52 6.25 37.37
CA TYR A 131 16.10 6.56 37.31
C TYR A 131 15.82 8.03 36.97
N GLY A 132 15.25 8.28 35.80
CA GLY A 132 14.91 9.63 35.33
C GLY A 132 14.76 9.77 33.82
N PHE A 133 14.33 10.96 33.42
CA PHE A 133 14.15 11.37 32.03
C PHE A 133 15.21 12.40 31.63
N TRP A 134 16.00 12.08 30.60
CA TRP A 134 17.19 12.84 30.20
C TRP A 134 16.94 13.59 28.89
N VAL A 135 16.93 14.92 28.95
CA VAL A 135 16.65 15.80 27.81
C VAL A 135 17.96 16.42 27.29
N ASN A 136 18.37 15.99 26.10
CA ASN A 136 19.62 16.34 25.43
C ASN A 136 19.37 17.38 24.32
N TYR A 137 20.32 18.30 24.10
CA TYR A 137 20.13 19.46 23.23
C TYR A 137 21.11 19.47 22.04
N ASP A 138 20.72 18.85 20.92
CA ASP A 138 21.55 18.73 19.71
C ASP A 138 21.64 20.07 18.95
N THR A 139 22.52 20.95 19.42
CA THR A 139 22.55 22.37 19.06
C THR A 139 22.78 22.64 17.56
N ASP A 140 23.53 21.76 16.88
CA ASP A 140 23.87 21.89 15.46
C ASP A 140 23.51 20.64 14.62
N GLY A 141 22.78 19.69 15.23
CA GLY A 141 22.32 18.45 14.60
C GLY A 141 23.41 17.39 14.38
N GLN A 142 24.61 17.55 14.97
CA GLN A 142 25.69 16.56 14.81
C GLN A 142 25.42 15.24 15.54
N ILE A 143 24.66 15.22 16.64
CA ILE A 143 24.27 13.94 17.27
C ILE A 143 23.38 13.14 16.32
N LEU A 144 22.38 13.78 15.71
CA LEU A 144 21.53 13.17 14.69
C LEU A 144 22.35 12.62 13.52
N GLU A 145 23.22 13.43 12.91
CA GLU A 145 23.98 13.05 11.72
C GLU A 145 25.07 11.99 11.99
N GLN A 146 25.76 12.05 13.13
CA GLN A 146 26.95 11.22 13.40
C GLN A 146 26.70 10.02 14.33
N TYR A 147 25.79 10.13 15.30
CA TYR A 147 25.49 9.04 16.23
C TYR A 147 24.31 8.20 15.74
N PHE A 148 23.19 8.84 15.38
CA PHE A 148 21.99 8.16 14.88
C PHE A 148 22.04 7.87 13.37
N GLY A 149 22.88 8.59 12.62
CA GLY A 149 23.01 8.42 11.17
C GLY A 149 21.82 8.98 10.37
N VAL A 150 21.09 9.94 10.93
CA VAL A 150 19.86 10.51 10.36
C VAL A 150 20.05 11.97 9.92
N PRO A 151 19.33 12.45 8.89
CA PRO A 151 19.50 13.83 8.44
C PRO A 151 18.88 14.82 9.45
N LYS A 152 19.69 15.71 10.03
CA LYS A 152 19.21 16.83 10.87
C LYS A 152 18.28 17.83 10.19
N ASN A 153 18.11 17.71 8.87
CA ASN A 153 17.16 18.48 8.08
C ASN A 153 15.84 17.72 7.82
N GLN A 154 15.63 16.56 8.46
CA GLN A 154 14.44 15.71 8.31
C GLN A 154 13.86 15.22 9.64
N VAL A 155 14.68 15.12 10.70
CA VAL A 155 14.26 14.70 12.04
C VAL A 155 14.18 15.92 12.97
N LEU A 156 13.05 16.11 13.66
CA LEU A 156 12.82 17.26 14.57
C LEU A 156 13.26 16.96 16.01
N GLY A 157 13.13 15.71 16.43
CA GLY A 157 13.59 15.18 17.70
C GLY A 157 13.61 13.66 17.66
N ILE A 158 14.08 13.05 18.75
CA ILE A 158 13.97 11.61 18.99
C ILE A 158 13.78 11.41 20.50
N ALA A 159 12.77 10.65 20.91
CA ALA A 159 12.61 10.22 22.29
C ALA A 159 12.01 8.82 22.44
N PHE A 160 12.37 8.13 23.52
CA PHE A 160 11.88 6.79 23.87
C PHE A 160 12.25 6.39 25.31
N PRO A 161 11.55 5.42 25.93
CA PRO A 161 12.06 4.68 27.08
C PRO A 161 13.28 3.87 26.64
N GLU A 162 14.42 4.07 27.29
CA GLU A 162 15.70 3.45 26.91
C GLU A 162 16.02 2.20 27.74
N TRP A 163 15.70 2.24 29.04
CA TRP A 163 15.96 1.15 29.98
C TRP A 163 14.72 0.84 30.80
N ALA A 164 14.43 -0.45 30.96
CA ALA A 164 13.31 -0.97 31.72
C ALA A 164 13.72 -2.23 32.52
N ASP A 165 12.95 -2.54 33.56
CA ASP A 165 13.03 -3.81 34.26
C ASP A 165 12.21 -4.88 33.54
N GLU A 166 12.89 -5.72 32.77
CA GLU A 166 12.36 -6.88 32.02
C GLU A 166 11.74 -7.99 32.90
N GLU A 167 11.75 -7.86 34.24
CA GLU A 167 10.99 -8.75 35.14
C GLU A 167 9.60 -8.16 35.50
N THR A 168 9.38 -6.85 35.31
CA THR A 168 8.16 -6.14 35.73
C THR A 168 7.48 -5.30 34.66
N GLY A 169 8.20 -4.90 33.60
CA GLY A 169 7.77 -3.91 32.61
C GLY A 169 7.87 -2.45 33.10
N GLU A 170 8.57 -2.19 34.19
CA GLU A 170 8.74 -0.83 34.72
C GLU A 170 9.83 -0.07 33.96
N ILE A 171 9.51 1.13 33.44
CA ILE A 171 10.50 2.05 32.86
C ILE A 171 11.38 2.57 33.98
N LEU A 172 12.70 2.51 33.75
CA LEU A 172 13.73 3.04 34.62
C LEU A 172 14.27 4.36 34.06
N GLU A 173 14.54 4.41 32.76
CA GLU A 173 15.21 5.54 32.13
C GLU A 173 14.61 5.80 30.75
N ALA A 174 14.41 7.08 30.42
CA ALA A 174 14.05 7.52 29.08
C ALA A 174 14.95 8.67 28.64
N THR A 175 15.13 8.80 27.34
CA THR A 175 15.95 9.85 26.72
C THR A 175 15.14 10.61 25.68
N ALA A 176 15.43 11.90 25.55
CA ALA A 176 14.96 12.76 24.47
C ALA A 176 16.14 13.56 23.90
N LEU A 177 16.14 13.76 22.59
CA LEU A 177 17.12 14.55 21.84
C LEU A 177 16.37 15.60 21.03
N MET A 178 16.50 16.88 21.40
CA MET A 178 15.83 17.99 20.70
C MET A 178 16.77 18.58 19.66
N ASN A 179 16.30 18.74 18.41
CA ASN A 179 17.13 19.25 17.32
C ASN A 179 17.18 20.78 17.30
N GLY A 180 18.26 21.35 17.85
CA GLY A 180 18.52 22.79 17.84
C GLY A 180 18.73 23.38 16.44
N TRP A 181 19.17 22.58 15.47
CA TRP A 181 19.43 23.02 14.09
C TRP A 181 18.17 23.34 13.28
N PHE A 182 17.03 22.73 13.60
CA PHE A 182 15.80 22.86 12.78
C PHE A 182 14.81 23.93 13.27
N VAL A 183 15.17 24.70 14.30
CA VAL A 183 14.35 25.82 14.80
C VAL A 183 14.23 26.91 13.72
N ASP A 184 13.03 27.47 13.55
CA ASP A 184 12.82 28.55 12.59
C ASP A 184 13.37 29.89 13.11
N ILE A 185 13.97 30.69 12.22
CA ILE A 185 14.54 32.00 12.57
C ILE A 185 13.51 33.02 13.10
N ASN A 186 12.20 32.76 12.91
CA ASN A 186 11.13 33.57 13.47
C ASN A 186 10.64 33.06 14.85
N ASP A 187 11.15 31.93 15.34
CA ASP A 187 10.77 31.35 16.64
C ASP A 187 11.67 31.84 17.79
N THR A 188 11.70 33.16 18.00
CA THR A 188 12.65 33.81 18.94
C THR A 188 12.42 33.47 20.43
N GLU A 189 11.30 32.83 20.75
CA GLU A 189 10.93 32.41 22.11
C GLU A 189 10.81 30.88 22.24
N GLY A 190 11.06 30.11 21.16
CA GLY A 190 10.90 28.66 21.14
C GLY A 190 9.44 28.16 21.21
N GLU A 191 8.45 29.01 20.92
CA GLU A 191 7.03 28.68 21.00
C GLU A 191 6.57 27.69 19.92
N MET A 192 7.19 27.71 18.73
CA MET A 192 6.82 26.83 17.62
C MET A 192 7.54 25.48 17.66
N VAL A 193 8.80 25.45 18.14
CA VAL A 193 9.52 24.21 18.44
C VAL A 193 9.01 23.52 19.71
N ALA A 194 8.33 24.24 20.61
CA ALA A 194 7.68 23.65 21.79
C ALA A 194 6.74 22.49 21.45
N GLY A 195 6.13 22.47 20.26
CA GLY A 195 5.34 21.34 19.79
C GLY A 195 6.14 20.04 19.71
N VAL A 196 7.40 20.13 19.25
CA VAL A 196 8.33 19.00 19.19
C VAL A 196 8.66 18.51 20.59
N PHE A 197 9.00 19.42 21.51
CA PHE A 197 9.32 19.04 22.89
C PHE A 197 8.15 18.29 23.54
N THR A 198 6.92 18.82 23.45
CA THR A 198 5.74 18.17 24.02
C THR A 198 5.46 16.81 23.34
N HIS A 199 5.59 16.71 22.02
CA HIS A 199 5.40 15.47 21.26
C HIS A 199 6.40 14.37 21.64
N GLU A 200 7.70 14.67 21.60
CA GLU A 200 8.76 13.72 21.93
C GLU A 200 8.68 13.27 23.40
N PHE A 201 8.27 14.15 24.31
CA PHE A 201 8.06 13.77 25.71
C PHE A 201 6.91 12.75 25.84
N GLY A 202 5.93 12.79 24.93
CA GLY A 202 4.95 11.72 24.70
C GLY A 202 5.61 10.34 24.55
N HIS A 203 6.56 10.22 23.62
CA HIS A 203 7.31 8.97 23.40
C HIS A 203 8.14 8.54 24.61
N ALA A 204 8.78 9.47 25.33
CA ALA A 204 9.51 9.16 26.56
C ALA A 204 8.61 8.59 27.69
N MET A 205 7.31 8.88 27.67
CA MET A 205 6.32 8.27 28.58
C MET A 205 5.68 6.98 28.02
N ASN A 206 6.21 6.46 26.91
CA ASN A 206 5.74 5.28 26.17
C ASN A 206 4.45 5.48 25.35
N MET A 207 4.13 6.70 24.91
CA MET A 207 3.00 6.95 23.99
C MET A 207 3.40 6.76 22.53
N SER A 208 2.56 6.09 21.74
CA SER A 208 2.65 6.05 20.28
C SER A 208 2.21 7.40 19.67
N HIS A 209 2.51 7.68 18.38
CA HIS A 209 1.83 8.75 17.65
C HIS A 209 0.30 8.51 17.60
N SER A 210 -0.51 9.43 17.05
CA SER A 210 -1.93 9.19 16.74
C SER A 210 -2.39 9.88 15.44
N GLN A 211 -3.62 9.59 14.98
CA GLN A 211 -4.22 10.21 13.78
C GLN A 211 -5.70 10.52 14.02
N ALA A 212 -5.97 11.64 14.68
CA ALA A 212 -7.32 12.16 14.92
C ALA A 212 -7.70 13.23 13.88
N ASN A 213 -6.86 14.26 13.70
CA ASN A 213 -7.14 15.44 12.88
C ASN A 213 -5.91 15.97 12.12
N GLY A 214 -4.68 15.69 12.57
CA GLY A 214 -3.47 16.35 12.03
C GLY A 214 -3.26 16.14 10.53
N HIS A 215 -3.68 14.99 10.00
CA HIS A 215 -3.64 14.69 8.57
C HIS A 215 -4.51 15.64 7.72
N PHE A 216 -5.60 16.21 8.25
CA PHE A 216 -6.39 17.27 7.61
C PHE A 216 -5.60 18.58 7.48
N SER A 217 -4.78 18.92 8.48
CA SER A 217 -3.97 20.13 8.53
C SER A 217 -2.70 20.05 7.69
N TYR A 218 -2.06 18.88 7.64
CA TYR A 218 -0.72 18.72 7.09
C TYR A 218 -0.66 18.03 5.73
N MET A 219 -1.60 17.14 5.43
CA MET A 219 -1.48 16.19 4.32
C MET A 219 -2.63 16.26 3.31
N ALA A 220 -3.77 16.86 3.66
CA ALA A 220 -4.89 17.05 2.75
C ALA A 220 -4.56 18.03 1.62
N ALA A 221 -4.98 17.71 0.39
CA ALA A 221 -4.81 18.54 -0.80
C ALA A 221 -5.98 18.39 -1.77
N ALA A 222 -6.12 19.29 -2.75
CA ALA A 222 -7.21 19.21 -3.73
C ALA A 222 -7.20 17.90 -4.56
N TYR A 223 -6.02 17.32 -4.79
CA TYR A 223 -5.81 16.04 -5.46
C TYR A 223 -5.71 14.83 -4.49
N ARG A 224 -5.76 15.08 -3.18
CA ARG A 224 -5.71 14.06 -2.11
C ARG A 224 -6.63 14.51 -0.97
N PRO A 225 -7.97 14.49 -1.18
CA PRO A 225 -8.93 14.90 -0.16
C PRO A 225 -8.99 13.88 0.98
N TYR A 226 -9.28 14.36 2.19
CA TYR A 226 -9.55 13.53 3.37
C TYR A 226 -10.87 13.92 4.04
N TYR A 227 -11.34 13.10 4.98
CA TYR A 227 -12.68 13.16 5.52
C TYR A 227 -12.65 12.92 7.04
N ASP A 228 -13.44 13.68 7.83
CA ASP A 228 -13.61 13.46 9.29
C ASP A 228 -14.65 12.39 9.62
N GLY A 229 -14.77 11.42 8.72
CA GLY A 229 -15.76 10.34 8.69
C GLY A 229 -15.56 9.52 7.41
N VAL A 230 -16.56 8.71 7.06
CA VAL A 230 -16.51 7.84 5.88
C VAL A 230 -16.56 8.65 4.58
N PRO A 231 -15.63 8.44 3.63
CA PRO A 231 -15.65 9.09 2.32
C PRO A 231 -16.96 8.84 1.55
N GLY A 232 -17.50 9.90 0.92
CA GLY A 232 -18.71 9.80 0.10
C GLY A 232 -20.04 9.96 0.87
N CYS A 233 -20.02 9.88 2.19
CA CYS A 233 -21.21 10.07 3.02
C CYS A 233 -21.50 11.55 3.30
N ASP A 234 -22.77 11.97 3.22
CA ASP A 234 -23.23 13.36 3.46
C ASP A 234 -22.84 13.94 4.84
N THR A 235 -22.51 13.07 5.81
CA THR A 235 -22.10 13.45 7.16
C THR A 235 -20.63 13.81 7.31
N ALA A 236 -19.77 13.46 6.34
CA ALA A 236 -18.33 13.69 6.42
C ALA A 236 -17.92 15.00 5.76
N ASN A 237 -17.19 15.85 6.48
CA ASN A 237 -16.59 17.07 5.94
C ASN A 237 -15.36 16.71 5.12
N VAL A 238 -15.23 17.30 3.92
CA VAL A 238 -14.09 17.08 3.03
C VAL A 238 -13.01 18.15 3.18
N TYR A 239 -11.80 17.72 3.54
CA TYR A 239 -10.61 18.56 3.66
C TYR A 239 -9.76 18.48 2.40
N LYS A 240 -9.49 19.63 1.78
CA LYS A 240 -8.74 19.74 0.50
C LYS A 240 -7.47 20.61 0.63
N GLY A 241 -6.96 20.76 1.85
CA GLY A 241 -5.82 21.60 2.20
C GLY A 241 -6.15 23.08 2.47
N PHE A 242 -7.30 23.58 2.01
CA PHE A 242 -7.85 24.87 2.39
C PHE A 242 -9.40 24.89 2.34
N PRO A 243 -10.09 25.53 3.32
CA PRO A 243 -9.55 26.00 4.58
C PRO A 243 -8.99 24.84 5.42
N LYS A 244 -7.96 25.11 6.21
CA LYS A 244 -7.47 24.14 7.20
C LYS A 244 -8.40 24.15 8.42
N PRO A 245 -8.52 23.04 9.18
CA PRO A 245 -9.12 23.11 10.51
C PRO A 245 -8.27 24.00 11.44
N ALA A 246 -8.82 24.33 12.61
CA ALA A 246 -8.13 25.19 13.56
C ALA A 246 -6.87 24.50 14.11
N ALA A 247 -5.80 25.25 14.35
CA ALA A 247 -4.49 24.69 14.68
C ALA A 247 -4.48 23.98 16.06
N ASP A 248 -5.34 24.42 16.98
CA ASP A 248 -5.65 23.86 18.30
C ASP A 248 -6.55 22.62 18.27
N THR A 249 -6.92 22.14 17.08
CA THR A 249 -7.59 20.84 16.91
C THR A 249 -6.62 19.73 16.46
N ILE A 250 -5.33 20.04 16.32
CA ILE A 250 -4.30 19.07 15.96
C ILE A 250 -3.80 18.41 17.24
N GLU A 251 -3.96 17.09 17.30
CA GLU A 251 -3.45 16.25 18.37
C GLU A 251 -1.92 16.37 18.50
N THR A 252 -1.44 16.53 19.74
CA THR A 252 -0.01 16.68 20.04
C THR A 252 0.76 15.49 19.49
N MET A 253 0.24 14.28 19.63
CA MET A 253 0.88 13.06 19.14
C MET A 253 0.78 12.82 17.62
N PHE A 254 0.31 13.76 16.79
CA PHE A 254 0.37 13.59 15.33
C PHE A 254 1.84 13.67 14.82
N PRO A 255 2.33 12.72 13.98
CA PRO A 255 3.76 12.57 13.63
C PRO A 255 4.37 13.68 12.75
N TYR A 256 3.64 14.76 12.48
CA TYR A 256 4.12 15.88 11.69
C TYR A 256 3.84 17.19 12.41
N ILE A 257 4.85 18.06 12.48
CA ILE A 257 4.80 19.34 13.17
C ILE A 257 5.35 20.42 12.25
N ASN A 258 4.57 21.47 11.98
CA ASN A 258 5.08 22.67 11.31
C ASN A 258 5.63 23.65 12.34
N VAL A 259 6.93 23.52 12.65
CA VAL A 259 7.69 24.43 13.54
C VAL A 259 7.89 25.85 12.99
N ARG A 260 7.22 26.21 11.87
CA ARG A 260 7.28 27.53 11.22
C ARG A 260 5.95 28.27 11.22
N GLY A 261 5.01 27.86 12.08
CA GLY A 261 3.71 28.50 12.17
C GLY A 261 2.87 28.03 13.35
N GLU A 262 1.63 28.51 13.38
CA GLU A 262 0.69 28.30 14.49
C GLU A 262 0.46 26.82 14.84
N GLN A 263 0.58 25.91 13.88
CA GLN A 263 0.37 24.49 14.16
C GLN A 263 1.41 23.90 15.11
N GLY A 264 2.70 24.28 14.99
CA GLY A 264 3.73 23.87 15.94
C GLY A 264 3.51 24.44 17.34
N ARG A 265 3.07 25.70 17.42
CA ARG A 265 2.69 26.34 18.69
C ARG A 265 1.52 25.64 19.38
N GLN A 266 0.50 25.23 18.63
CA GLN A 266 -0.71 24.61 19.20
C GLN A 266 -0.53 23.14 19.57
N GLN A 267 0.27 22.37 18.81
CA GLN A 267 0.65 21.00 19.22
C GLN A 267 1.50 20.97 20.49
N ALA A 268 2.01 22.11 20.96
CA ALA A 268 2.68 22.23 22.24
C ALA A 268 1.75 22.22 23.46
N SER A 269 0.44 21.97 23.30
CA SER A 269 -0.55 21.98 24.38
C SER A 269 -1.59 20.87 24.26
N ILE A 270 -1.84 20.16 25.36
CA ILE A 270 -2.71 18.97 25.43
C ILE A 270 -4.19 19.39 25.36
N SER A 271 -4.68 19.57 24.14
CA SER A 271 -5.96 20.22 23.82
C SER A 271 -7.00 19.28 23.22
N VAL A 272 -6.58 18.23 22.53
CA VAL A 272 -7.46 17.21 21.93
C VAL A 272 -7.66 16.04 22.91
N ARG A 273 -8.88 15.49 22.92
CA ARG A 273 -9.25 14.38 23.82
C ARG A 273 -8.38 13.13 23.62
N ASP A 274 -7.94 12.88 22.40
CA ASP A 274 -7.03 11.79 22.03
C ASP A 274 -5.74 11.78 22.87
N ASP A 275 -5.03 12.91 22.97
CA ASP A 275 -3.80 13.04 23.75
C ASP A 275 -4.06 12.80 25.25
N ILE A 276 -5.15 13.37 25.79
CA ILE A 276 -5.60 13.19 27.18
C ILE A 276 -5.86 11.72 27.47
N VAL A 277 -6.50 10.99 26.55
CA VAL A 277 -6.85 9.58 26.72
C VAL A 277 -5.62 8.69 26.61
N ASN A 278 -4.74 8.90 25.62
CA ASN A 278 -3.54 8.08 25.45
C ASN A 278 -2.63 8.11 26.70
N ILE A 279 -2.42 9.27 27.34
CA ILE A 279 -1.64 9.31 28.60
C ILE A 279 -2.43 8.75 29.80
N SER A 280 -3.75 8.92 29.83
CA SER A 280 -4.60 8.41 30.92
C SER A 280 -4.78 6.90 30.88
N ASP A 281 -4.70 6.27 29.71
CA ASP A 281 -4.77 4.80 29.57
C ASP A 281 -3.49 4.12 30.08
N LEU A 282 -2.33 4.75 29.89
CA LEU A 282 -1.05 4.28 30.44
C LEU A 282 -0.94 4.51 31.96
N TYR A 283 -1.41 5.66 32.44
CA TYR A 283 -1.24 6.12 33.83
C TYR A 283 -2.58 6.48 34.50
N PRO A 284 -3.56 5.55 34.59
CA PRO A 284 -4.93 5.89 34.94
C PRO A 284 -5.13 6.24 36.43
N THR A 285 -5.72 7.41 36.70
CA THR A 285 -6.30 7.70 38.02
C THR A 285 -7.49 6.80 38.32
N GLU A 286 -7.78 6.57 39.61
CA GLU A 286 -9.00 5.85 40.03
C GLU A 286 -10.29 6.54 39.59
N ALA A 287 -10.26 7.87 39.43
CA ALA A 287 -11.35 8.64 38.85
C ALA A 287 -11.54 8.30 37.37
N TYR A 288 -10.47 8.31 36.57
CA TYR A 288 -10.52 7.99 35.14
C TYR A 288 -11.15 6.61 34.86
N LYS A 289 -10.76 5.59 35.64
CA LYS A 289 -11.29 4.21 35.57
C LYS A 289 -12.80 4.07 35.81
N THR A 290 -13.45 5.10 36.36
CA THR A 290 -14.85 5.03 36.82
C THR A 290 -15.75 6.15 36.29
N GLN A 291 -15.19 7.27 35.83
CA GLN A 291 -15.95 8.46 35.41
C GLN A 291 -16.25 8.52 33.92
N TYR A 292 -15.57 7.73 33.09
CA TYR A 292 -15.75 7.71 31.64
C TYR A 292 -16.31 6.38 31.17
N GLY A 293 -16.92 6.37 29.98
CA GLY A 293 -17.30 5.15 29.31
C GLY A 293 -16.20 4.67 28.35
N SER A 294 -16.36 3.46 27.82
CA SER A 294 -15.48 2.93 26.78
C SER A 294 -16.24 2.15 25.71
N ILE A 295 -15.60 2.04 24.55
CA ILE A 295 -15.97 1.15 23.46
C ILE A 295 -14.90 0.05 23.38
N THR A 296 -15.30 -1.18 23.16
CA THR A 296 -14.40 -2.31 22.89
C THR A 296 -14.96 -3.16 21.77
N GLY A 297 -14.11 -3.76 20.95
CA GLY A 297 -14.56 -4.60 19.84
C GLY A 297 -13.40 -5.23 19.10
N LYS A 298 -13.74 -5.99 18.06
CA LYS A 298 -12.81 -6.51 17.05
C LYS A 298 -13.22 -6.04 15.67
N LEU A 299 -12.24 -5.69 14.83
CA LEU A 299 -12.42 -5.51 13.40
C LEU A 299 -12.21 -6.86 12.70
N TYR A 300 -13.17 -7.27 11.90
CA TYR A 300 -13.17 -8.51 11.12
C TYR A 300 -13.14 -8.21 9.62
N LEU A 301 -12.56 -9.14 8.85
CA LEU A 301 -12.75 -9.23 7.40
C LEU A 301 -14.20 -9.64 7.07
N LYS A 302 -14.55 -9.55 5.79
CA LYS A 302 -15.88 -9.91 5.27
C LYS A 302 -16.29 -11.38 5.45
N ASP A 303 -15.37 -12.25 5.87
CA ASP A 303 -15.66 -13.65 6.23
C ASP A 303 -16.28 -13.79 7.65
N GLY A 304 -16.43 -12.68 8.37
CA GLY A 304 -17.02 -12.62 9.70
C GLY A 304 -16.19 -13.24 10.82
N VAL A 305 -14.99 -13.75 10.54
CA VAL A 305 -14.21 -14.57 11.48
C VAL A 305 -12.72 -14.22 11.53
N SER A 306 -12.13 -13.77 10.43
CA SER A 306 -10.71 -13.40 10.37
C SER A 306 -10.52 -11.98 10.88
N GLU A 307 -9.69 -11.83 11.89
CA GLU A 307 -9.43 -10.53 12.53
C GLU A 307 -8.44 -9.68 11.73
N TYR A 308 -8.63 -8.35 11.72
CA TYR A 308 -7.81 -7.43 10.91
C TYR A 308 -7.13 -6.32 11.74
N SER A 309 -5.81 -6.43 11.86
CA SER A 309 -4.95 -5.43 12.52
C SER A 309 -4.63 -4.24 11.62
N GLY A 310 -4.15 -3.17 12.23
CA GLY A 310 -3.43 -2.12 11.53
C GLY A 310 -4.28 -0.92 11.10
N ILE A 311 -5.60 -0.95 11.33
CA ILE A 311 -6.56 0.10 10.93
C ILE A 311 -6.82 1.08 12.08
N ASN A 312 -7.04 2.35 11.76
CA ASN A 312 -7.41 3.36 12.75
C ASN A 312 -8.90 3.28 13.06
N MET A 313 -9.23 2.95 14.32
CA MET A 313 -10.60 2.95 14.81
C MET A 313 -10.87 4.30 15.47
N VAL A 314 -11.75 5.10 14.86
CA VAL A 314 -11.97 6.50 15.26
C VAL A 314 -13.33 6.65 15.93
N ALA A 315 -13.35 6.99 17.21
CA ALA A 315 -14.55 7.46 17.90
C ALA A 315 -14.61 8.99 17.87
N ARG A 316 -15.57 9.59 17.16
CA ARG A 316 -15.71 11.04 17.01
C ARG A 316 -17.04 11.53 17.57
N ASN A 317 -17.02 12.47 18.52
CA ASN A 317 -18.22 13.03 19.11
C ASN A 317 -18.93 13.93 18.09
N ILE A 318 -20.18 13.61 17.75
CA ILE A 318 -21.00 14.34 16.77
C ILE A 318 -21.23 15.80 17.21
N ASP A 319 -21.27 16.06 18.52
CA ASP A 319 -21.53 17.38 19.09
C ASP A 319 -20.24 18.20 19.34
N ASN A 320 -19.05 17.59 19.22
CA ASN A 320 -17.75 18.26 19.34
C ASN A 320 -16.65 17.55 18.52
N PRO A 321 -16.79 17.46 17.19
CA PRO A 321 -16.06 16.48 16.37
C PRO A 321 -14.55 16.73 16.26
N MET A 322 -14.08 17.95 16.52
CA MET A 322 -12.66 18.29 16.36
C MET A 322 -11.85 18.23 17.67
N TYR A 323 -12.48 18.37 18.84
CA TYR A 323 -11.77 18.32 20.13
C TYR A 323 -12.08 17.05 20.93
N ASP A 324 -13.27 16.44 20.75
CA ASP A 324 -13.68 15.20 21.40
C ASP A 324 -13.71 14.06 20.36
N VAL A 325 -12.51 13.72 19.91
CA VAL A 325 -12.19 12.59 19.03
C VAL A 325 -11.09 11.78 19.70
N ILE A 326 -11.18 10.45 19.61
CA ILE A 326 -10.25 9.50 20.21
C ILE A 326 -10.01 8.37 19.20
N THR A 327 -8.76 7.98 19.06
CA THR A 327 -8.29 7.03 18.05
C THR A 327 -7.45 5.93 18.65
N GLN A 328 -7.72 4.69 18.23
CA GLN A 328 -6.95 3.51 18.64
C GLN A 328 -6.82 2.57 17.46
N GLN A 329 -5.66 1.92 17.33
CA GLN A 329 -5.45 1.00 16.22
C GLN A 329 -5.98 -0.40 16.55
N SER A 330 -6.54 -1.10 15.57
CA SER A 330 -6.83 -2.54 15.72
C SER A 330 -5.51 -3.31 15.89
N GLY A 331 -5.41 -4.11 16.95
CA GLY A 331 -4.20 -4.86 17.32
C GLY A 331 -3.15 -4.08 18.12
N ASN A 332 -3.47 -2.88 18.63
CA ASN A 332 -2.49 -2.03 19.34
C ASN A 332 -1.84 -2.67 20.58
N GLN A 333 -2.56 -3.53 21.32
CA GLN A 333 -2.03 -4.21 22.50
C GLN A 333 -1.10 -5.39 22.16
N THR A 334 -1.17 -5.89 20.92
CA THR A 334 -0.33 -7.00 20.46
C THR A 334 0.79 -6.57 19.53
N GLN A 335 0.69 -5.39 18.91
CA GLN A 335 1.67 -4.83 17.98
C GLN A 335 2.04 -5.81 16.83
N GLY A 336 1.12 -6.73 16.49
CA GLY A 336 1.32 -7.79 15.49
C GLY A 336 2.19 -8.98 15.94
N LEU A 337 2.68 -9.00 17.20
CA LEU A 337 3.59 -10.04 17.70
C LEU A 337 2.94 -11.43 17.85
N VAL A 338 1.62 -11.52 17.88
CA VAL A 338 0.87 -12.80 18.03
C VAL A 338 0.00 -13.15 16.81
N GLY A 339 0.27 -12.53 15.65
CA GLY A 339 -0.51 -12.70 14.42
C GLY A 339 -1.59 -11.62 14.26
N PRO A 340 -2.56 -11.82 13.35
CA PRO A 340 -3.68 -10.91 13.17
C PRO A 340 -4.53 -10.82 14.44
N ASP A 341 -4.67 -9.59 14.93
CA ASP A 341 -5.47 -9.20 16.09
C ASP A 341 -6.30 -7.96 15.71
N GLY A 342 -7.61 -8.12 15.66
CA GLY A 342 -8.56 -7.07 15.29
C GLY A 342 -8.99 -6.25 16.51
N THR A 343 -8.55 -6.61 17.70
CA THR A 343 -9.04 -6.03 18.96
C THR A 343 -8.69 -4.56 19.06
N PHE A 344 -9.67 -3.74 19.43
CA PHE A 344 -9.48 -2.34 19.81
C PHE A 344 -10.26 -2.03 21.08
N THR A 345 -9.83 -1.03 21.84
CA THR A 345 -10.57 -0.50 22.99
C THR A 345 -10.32 0.98 23.11
N ILE A 346 -11.37 1.78 22.97
CA ILE A 346 -11.36 3.23 23.04
C ILE A 346 -11.96 3.63 24.39
N ASN A 347 -11.10 4.10 25.29
CA ASN A 347 -11.49 4.55 26.64
C ASN A 347 -11.80 6.05 26.66
N GLY A 348 -12.14 6.59 27.83
CA GLY A 348 -12.21 8.04 28.04
C GLY A 348 -13.38 8.77 27.37
N LEU A 349 -14.41 8.05 26.91
CA LEU A 349 -15.59 8.64 26.28
C LEU A 349 -16.44 9.41 27.32
N GLN A 350 -16.92 10.60 26.95
CA GLN A 350 -17.71 11.44 27.84
C GLN A 350 -19.10 10.83 28.14
N PRO A 351 -19.50 10.68 29.41
CA PRO A 351 -20.82 10.14 29.75
C PRO A 351 -21.96 10.95 29.14
N GLY A 352 -22.83 10.29 28.38
CA GLY A 352 -23.97 10.91 27.71
C GLY A 352 -23.68 11.60 26.38
N ALA A 353 -22.42 11.70 25.94
CA ALA A 353 -22.06 12.18 24.61
C ALA A 353 -22.45 11.16 23.52
N ARG A 354 -22.37 11.57 22.25
CA ARG A 354 -22.82 10.80 21.09
C ARG A 354 -21.68 10.64 20.09
N TYR A 355 -21.09 9.45 20.05
CA TYR A 355 -19.96 9.16 19.16
C TYR A 355 -20.44 8.41 17.91
N VAL A 356 -19.86 8.73 16.75
CA VAL A 356 -19.74 7.76 15.66
C VAL A 356 -18.44 6.98 15.85
N LEU A 357 -18.45 5.70 15.46
CA LEU A 357 -17.26 4.88 15.32
C LEU A 357 -17.08 4.58 13.82
N TYR A 358 -15.88 4.71 13.28
CA TYR A 358 -15.59 4.40 11.88
C TYR A 358 -14.14 3.95 11.66
N THR A 359 -13.89 3.30 10.52
CA THR A 359 -12.55 2.88 10.07
C THR A 359 -11.88 3.95 9.20
N ASP A 360 -10.62 4.26 9.47
CA ASP A 360 -9.79 5.12 8.60
C ASP A 360 -8.42 4.50 8.31
N THR A 361 -7.96 4.62 7.05
CA THR A 361 -6.59 4.23 6.67
C THR A 361 -5.58 5.22 7.23
N ILE A 362 -4.50 4.75 7.86
CA ILE A 362 -3.46 5.65 8.39
C ILE A 362 -2.61 6.24 7.25
N LYS A 363 -2.35 7.55 7.29
CA LYS A 363 -1.78 8.29 6.15
C LYS A 363 -0.24 8.34 6.14
N ALA A 364 0.46 8.45 7.29
CA ALA A 364 1.95 8.38 7.46
C ALA A 364 2.43 8.41 8.95
N GLY A 365 3.75 8.21 9.25
CA GLY A 365 4.38 8.00 10.59
C GLY A 365 5.46 6.86 10.63
N GLY A 366 5.74 6.19 11.78
CA GLY A 366 6.51 4.90 11.90
C GLY A 366 6.18 3.98 13.16
N TYR A 367 5.68 2.73 13.02
CA TYR A 367 4.65 2.13 13.93
C TYR A 367 5.07 1.32 15.18
N PRO A 368 4.04 0.94 16.01
CA PRO A 368 4.03 -0.37 16.65
C PRO A 368 3.29 -1.47 15.87
N THR A 369 1.95 -1.47 15.76
CA THR A 369 1.23 -2.41 14.86
C THR A 369 1.34 -1.93 13.42
N ALA A 370 1.93 -2.72 12.53
CA ALA A 370 2.11 -2.31 11.13
C ALA A 370 0.78 -1.78 10.50
N PRO A 371 0.80 -0.60 9.82
CA PRO A 371 -0.40 -0.05 9.20
C PRO A 371 -0.86 -0.96 8.08
N THR A 372 -2.17 -1.12 7.99
CA THR A 372 -2.82 -1.75 6.85
C THR A 372 -3.63 -0.73 6.07
N SER A 373 -3.92 -1.04 4.81
CA SER A 373 -4.96 -0.34 4.07
C SER A 373 -6.30 -1.01 4.36
N ILE A 374 -7.38 -0.23 4.37
CA ILE A 374 -8.74 -0.80 4.33
C ILE A 374 -8.83 -1.69 3.08
N VAL A 375 -9.23 -2.96 3.26
CA VAL A 375 -9.28 -3.99 2.19
C VAL A 375 -10.67 -4.16 1.57
N SER A 376 -11.68 -3.51 2.14
CA SER A 376 -12.99 -3.29 1.52
C SER A 376 -13.28 -1.79 1.41
N GLU A 377 -14.51 -1.33 1.52
CA GLU A 377 -14.85 0.08 1.75
C GLU A 377 -14.59 0.53 3.21
N SER A 378 -14.52 1.85 3.42
CA SER A 378 -14.53 2.46 4.75
C SER A 378 -15.97 2.61 5.21
N GLU A 379 -16.25 2.43 6.51
CA GLU A 379 -17.62 2.43 7.02
C GLU A 379 -17.77 2.92 8.46
N TYR A 380 -19.00 3.33 8.77
CA TYR A 380 -19.44 3.67 10.12
C TYR A 380 -20.08 2.46 10.79
N TRP A 381 -19.75 2.25 12.06
CA TRP A 381 -20.45 1.27 12.87
C TRP A 381 -21.93 1.63 13.07
N ASN A 382 -22.82 0.63 13.01
CA ASN A 382 -24.23 0.78 13.36
C ASN A 382 -24.85 -0.43 14.06
N ALA A 383 -26.07 -0.27 14.56
CA ALA A 383 -26.75 -1.32 15.33
C ALA A 383 -27.20 -2.53 14.48
N GLY A 384 -27.07 -2.46 13.15
CA GLY A 384 -27.29 -3.55 12.20
C GLY A 384 -25.99 -4.18 11.68
N GLU A 385 -24.85 -3.94 12.34
CA GLU A 385 -23.51 -4.32 11.85
C GLU A 385 -23.45 -5.73 11.24
N SER A 386 -22.97 -5.86 10.01
CA SER A 386 -22.81 -7.15 9.33
C SER A 386 -21.74 -7.10 8.22
N THR A 387 -21.46 -8.24 7.59
CA THR A 387 -20.61 -8.30 6.38
C THR A 387 -21.39 -7.96 5.10
N ASN A 388 -22.71 -7.79 5.13
CA ASN A 388 -23.57 -7.72 3.95
C ASN A 388 -23.92 -6.27 3.54
N PRO A 389 -23.42 -5.75 2.39
CA PRO A 389 -23.65 -4.37 1.92
C PRO A 389 -25.12 -3.99 1.63
N ALA A 390 -26.04 -4.97 1.61
CA ALA A 390 -27.47 -4.70 1.47
C ALA A 390 -28.16 -4.39 2.81
N GLU A 391 -27.67 -4.98 3.90
CA GLU A 391 -28.24 -4.88 5.26
C GLU A 391 -27.48 -3.87 6.10
N ASP A 392 -26.15 -3.91 6.01
CA ASP A 392 -25.24 -2.89 6.48
C ASP A 392 -24.80 -2.01 5.29
N ARG A 393 -24.50 -0.73 5.52
CA ARG A 393 -24.07 0.19 4.46
C ARG A 393 -23.07 1.17 5.03
N ALA A 394 -21.98 1.43 4.32
CA ALA A 394 -20.90 2.34 4.73
C ALA A 394 -21.34 3.68 5.37
N CYS A 395 -22.43 4.29 4.88
CA CYS A 395 -22.94 5.57 5.39
C CYS A 395 -24.02 5.46 6.49
N SER A 396 -24.46 4.25 6.85
CA SER A 396 -25.37 4.01 7.98
C SER A 396 -24.58 4.07 9.28
N PHE A 397 -25.00 4.91 10.23
CA PHE A 397 -24.38 4.96 11.55
C PHE A 397 -25.43 4.93 12.66
N THR A 398 -25.10 4.30 13.80
CA THR A 398 -25.90 4.43 15.02
C THR A 398 -25.06 5.13 16.09
N PRO A 399 -25.46 6.32 16.58
CA PRO A 399 -24.71 7.02 17.61
C PRO A 399 -24.51 6.18 18.88
N ILE A 400 -23.25 5.98 19.26
CA ILE A 400 -22.86 5.30 20.48
C ILE A 400 -22.84 6.32 21.62
N THR A 401 -23.74 6.13 22.58
CA THR A 401 -23.72 6.85 23.86
C THR A 401 -23.42 5.89 25.00
N VAL A 402 -22.45 6.23 25.84
CA VAL A 402 -22.02 5.45 27.02
C VAL A 402 -22.23 6.26 28.30
N GLN A 403 -22.39 5.58 29.43
CA GLN A 403 -22.37 6.16 30.78
C GLN A 403 -21.01 6.00 31.45
N ALA A 404 -20.80 6.66 32.58
CA ALA A 404 -19.60 6.51 33.40
C ALA A 404 -19.45 5.05 33.87
N GLY A 405 -18.29 4.43 33.60
CA GLY A 405 -18.03 3.02 33.89
C GLY A 405 -18.76 2.01 33.00
N GLU A 406 -19.46 2.47 31.94
CA GLU A 406 -20.09 1.59 30.95
C GLU A 406 -19.10 1.30 29.81
N THR A 407 -18.85 0.01 29.54
CA THR A 407 -18.18 -0.45 28.33
C THR A 407 -19.22 -0.99 27.36
N LYS A 408 -19.29 -0.43 26.14
CA LYS A 408 -20.07 -1.00 25.05
C LYS A 408 -19.21 -1.87 24.15
N ARG A 409 -19.76 -3.02 23.77
CA ARG A 409 -19.16 -3.89 22.75
C ARG A 409 -19.72 -3.52 21.38
N THR A 410 -18.83 -3.16 20.46
CA THR A 410 -19.14 -2.82 19.06
C THR A 410 -18.06 -3.45 18.20
N ASP A 411 -18.24 -4.74 17.89
CA ASP A 411 -17.43 -5.38 16.86
C ASP A 411 -17.77 -4.74 15.51
N MET A 412 -16.80 -4.63 14.61
CA MET A 412 -16.95 -4.09 13.26
C MET A 412 -16.58 -5.14 12.23
N TYR A 413 -17.26 -5.11 11.08
CA TYR A 413 -17.04 -6.05 9.98
C TYR A 413 -16.83 -5.25 8.71
N PHE A 414 -15.82 -5.59 7.91
CA PHE A 414 -15.73 -5.01 6.57
C PHE A 414 -16.87 -5.55 5.70
N ASN A 415 -17.67 -4.65 5.15
CA ASN A 415 -18.69 -4.95 4.14
C ASN A 415 -18.09 -5.75 2.97
N GLY A 416 -18.87 -6.67 2.42
CA GLY A 416 -18.52 -7.43 1.22
C GLY A 416 -19.33 -8.72 1.14
N TYR A 417 -20.04 -8.93 0.03
CA TYR A 417 -20.85 -10.13 -0.14
C TYR A 417 -20.00 -11.41 -0.09
N GLU A 418 -20.49 -12.42 0.64
CA GLU A 418 -19.93 -13.78 0.70
C GLU A 418 -20.41 -14.67 -0.47
N ASP A 419 -21.36 -14.19 -1.28
CA ASP A 419 -21.91 -14.85 -2.48
C ASP A 419 -21.57 -14.07 -3.77
N GLY A 420 -21.71 -14.71 -4.94
CA GLY A 420 -21.28 -14.13 -6.20
C GLY A 420 -19.75 -13.95 -6.29
N ILE A 421 -19.31 -12.95 -7.06
CA ILE A 421 -17.90 -12.69 -7.32
C ILE A 421 -17.14 -12.35 -6.03
N GLN A 422 -16.08 -13.09 -5.74
CA GLN A 422 -15.20 -12.90 -4.59
C GLN A 422 -13.90 -12.19 -4.99
N TYR A 423 -13.52 -11.17 -4.23
CA TYR A 423 -12.40 -10.30 -4.54
C TYR A 423 -11.35 -10.32 -3.42
N THR A 424 -10.19 -10.93 -3.69
CA THR A 424 -9.16 -11.16 -2.68
C THR A 424 -7.86 -10.43 -3.03
N PRO A 425 -7.43 -9.40 -2.27
CA PRO A 425 -6.10 -8.82 -2.44
C PRO A 425 -5.02 -9.83 -2.02
N LEU A 426 -4.09 -10.09 -2.93
CA LEU A 426 -2.84 -10.77 -2.62
C LEU A 426 -1.88 -9.79 -1.93
N VAL A 427 -0.90 -10.32 -1.21
CA VAL A 427 0.19 -9.54 -0.61
C VAL A 427 1.01 -8.78 -1.67
N GLN A 428 1.98 -7.94 -1.29
CA GLN A 428 2.81 -7.16 -2.22
C GLN A 428 3.54 -8.03 -3.26
N ALA A 429 2.85 -8.29 -4.37
CA ALA A 429 3.19 -9.33 -5.33
C ALA A 429 2.63 -8.98 -6.71
N PHE A 430 3.34 -9.40 -7.75
CA PHE A 430 2.95 -9.20 -9.14
C PHE A 430 2.80 -10.55 -9.81
N VAL A 431 1.57 -11.03 -9.96
CA VAL A 431 1.28 -12.22 -10.78
C VAL A 431 1.53 -11.90 -12.25
N THR A 432 2.11 -12.83 -12.98
CA THR A 432 2.33 -12.75 -14.43
C THR A 432 1.51 -13.76 -15.22
N ASP A 433 0.90 -14.75 -14.56
CA ASP A 433 0.17 -15.83 -15.21
C ASP A 433 -0.80 -16.57 -14.28
N LEU A 434 -1.91 -17.07 -14.82
CA LEU A 434 -2.87 -17.96 -14.17
C LEU A 434 -2.98 -19.24 -15.00
N ALA A 435 -2.71 -20.40 -14.41
CA ALA A 435 -2.87 -21.66 -15.11
C ALA A 435 -4.34 -21.84 -15.53
N LYS A 436 -4.58 -22.27 -16.77
CA LYS A 436 -5.94 -22.39 -17.34
C LYS A 436 -6.88 -23.37 -16.60
N ASN A 437 -6.42 -24.07 -15.56
CA ASN A 437 -7.28 -24.80 -14.63
C ASN A 437 -7.81 -23.96 -13.43
N GLY A 438 -7.49 -22.67 -13.35
CA GLY A 438 -7.89 -21.72 -12.31
C GLY A 438 -7.11 -21.81 -10.99
N LYS A 439 -6.38 -22.90 -10.74
CA LYS A 439 -5.99 -23.26 -9.36
C LYS A 439 -4.67 -22.70 -8.88
N LYS A 440 -3.82 -22.22 -9.79
CA LYS A 440 -2.48 -21.74 -9.46
C LYS A 440 -2.07 -20.56 -10.34
N ALA A 441 -1.46 -19.57 -9.72
CA ALA A 441 -0.88 -18.40 -10.37
C ALA A 441 0.64 -18.36 -10.18
N PHE A 442 1.36 -17.88 -11.20
CA PHE A 442 2.81 -17.62 -11.14
C PHE A 442 3.02 -16.11 -11.01
N GLY A 443 3.90 -15.69 -10.10
CA GLY A 443 4.26 -14.28 -9.99
C GLY A 443 5.66 -14.04 -9.46
N THR A 444 5.98 -12.76 -9.25
CA THR A 444 7.21 -12.31 -8.62
C THR A 444 6.95 -11.35 -7.44
N VAL A 445 7.82 -11.41 -6.43
CA VAL A 445 7.85 -10.47 -5.29
C VAL A 445 9.21 -9.78 -5.22
N GLY A 446 9.23 -8.55 -4.71
CA GLY A 446 10.45 -7.75 -4.52
C GLY A 446 11.29 -7.64 -5.80
N ASN A 447 12.58 -7.98 -5.71
CA ASN A 447 13.52 -7.91 -6.84
C ASN A 447 13.42 -9.12 -7.79
N GLY A 448 12.20 -9.51 -8.18
CA GLY A 448 11.97 -10.61 -9.13
C GLY A 448 12.07 -12.03 -8.55
N ILE A 449 11.79 -12.23 -7.25
CA ILE A 449 11.78 -13.58 -6.64
C ILE A 449 10.50 -14.31 -7.08
N PRO A 450 10.57 -15.45 -7.77
CA PRO A 450 9.37 -16.14 -8.26
C PRO A 450 8.63 -16.88 -7.14
N PHE A 451 7.30 -16.86 -7.23
CA PHE A 451 6.39 -17.61 -6.36
C PHE A 451 5.30 -18.30 -7.17
N ILE A 452 4.75 -19.38 -6.61
CA ILE A 452 3.48 -19.98 -7.03
C ILE A 452 2.47 -19.73 -5.92
N TYR A 453 1.34 -19.10 -6.27
CA TYR A 453 0.17 -18.98 -5.43
C TYR A 453 -0.80 -20.11 -5.77
N ASP A 454 -1.36 -20.77 -4.75
CA ASP A 454 -2.41 -21.78 -4.86
C ASP A 454 -3.73 -21.12 -4.48
N ALA A 455 -4.60 -20.87 -5.46
CA ALA A 455 -5.86 -20.16 -5.31
C ALA A 455 -6.92 -21.00 -4.56
N VAL A 456 -6.74 -22.32 -4.47
CA VAL A 456 -7.64 -23.22 -3.71
C VAL A 456 -7.27 -23.23 -2.23
N GLN A 457 -5.98 -23.23 -1.92
CA GLN A 457 -5.46 -23.21 -0.55
C GLN A 457 -5.22 -21.79 -0.01
N LYS A 458 -5.41 -20.76 -0.86
CA LYS A 458 -5.07 -19.35 -0.61
C LYS A 458 -3.67 -19.19 0.00
N SER A 459 -2.68 -19.88 -0.58
CA SER A 459 -1.33 -20.02 -0.01
C SER A 459 -0.20 -19.78 -1.02
N TYR A 460 0.99 -19.44 -0.52
CA TYR A 460 2.15 -19.11 -1.36
C TYR A 460 3.27 -20.13 -1.18
N SER A 461 3.99 -20.41 -2.26
CA SER A 461 5.19 -21.25 -2.26
C SER A 461 6.30 -20.61 -3.10
N LEU A 462 7.50 -20.55 -2.53
CA LEU A 462 8.72 -20.08 -3.21
C LEU A 462 9.52 -21.27 -3.73
N HIS A 463 10.34 -21.05 -4.76
CA HIS A 463 11.37 -22.03 -5.12
C HIS A 463 12.34 -22.22 -3.94
N PRO A 464 12.77 -23.46 -3.61
CA PRO A 464 13.66 -23.70 -2.47
C PRO A 464 15.06 -23.08 -2.60
N ASN A 465 15.47 -22.65 -3.79
CA ASN A 465 16.66 -21.81 -3.97
C ASN A 465 16.26 -20.33 -3.89
N VAL A 466 16.66 -19.67 -2.79
CA VAL A 466 16.34 -18.27 -2.48
C VAL A 466 16.98 -17.24 -3.42
N ASP A 467 17.92 -17.64 -4.28
CA ASP A 467 18.61 -16.74 -5.21
C ASP A 467 18.09 -16.81 -6.67
N LEU A 468 16.96 -17.47 -6.90
CA LEU A 468 16.29 -17.44 -8.20
C LEU A 468 15.68 -16.05 -8.47
N ARG A 469 16.00 -15.44 -9.63
CA ARG A 469 15.59 -14.07 -10.01
C ARG A 469 15.10 -14.00 -11.45
N THR A 470 13.82 -13.68 -11.63
CA THR A 470 13.18 -13.62 -12.96
C THR A 470 12.36 -12.35 -13.17
N ASN A 471 12.24 -11.94 -14.43
CA ASN A 471 11.34 -10.86 -14.86
C ASN A 471 9.87 -11.33 -14.95
N GLY A 472 9.60 -12.64 -14.85
CA GLY A 472 8.26 -13.23 -14.91
C GLY A 472 8.30 -14.71 -15.29
N GLY A 473 7.13 -15.33 -15.40
CA GLY A 473 7.02 -16.72 -15.84
C GLY A 473 5.62 -17.08 -16.31
N LYS A 474 5.53 -18.28 -16.90
CA LYS A 474 4.32 -18.85 -17.52
C LYS A 474 4.22 -20.33 -17.19
N MET A 475 3.00 -20.84 -17.04
CA MET A 475 2.71 -22.22 -16.68
C MET A 475 1.91 -22.91 -17.76
N ASN A 476 2.05 -24.24 -17.81
CA ASN A 476 1.10 -25.04 -18.56
C ASN A 476 -0.29 -25.04 -17.88
N LYS A 477 -1.34 -25.41 -18.61
CA LYS A 477 -2.75 -25.41 -18.16
C LYS A 477 -2.99 -25.99 -16.77
N ASN A 478 -2.20 -26.97 -16.34
CA ASN A 478 -2.37 -27.65 -15.05
C ASN A 478 -1.40 -27.22 -13.94
N ALA A 479 -0.54 -26.22 -14.17
CA ALA A 479 0.53 -25.83 -13.25
C ALA A 479 1.37 -27.02 -12.76
N THR A 480 1.79 -27.88 -13.69
CA THR A 480 2.79 -28.94 -13.43
C THR A 480 4.17 -28.54 -13.90
N LYS A 481 4.26 -27.63 -14.88
CA LYS A 481 5.48 -27.01 -15.37
C LYS A 481 5.32 -25.48 -15.37
N ALA A 482 6.42 -24.78 -15.15
CA ALA A 482 6.58 -23.37 -15.47
C ALA A 482 7.81 -23.14 -16.37
N VAL A 483 7.87 -21.98 -17.01
CA VAL A 483 9.06 -21.43 -17.66
C VAL A 483 9.39 -20.05 -17.11
N THR A 484 10.69 -19.79 -17.02
CA THR A 484 11.27 -18.60 -16.41
C THR A 484 12.73 -18.45 -16.90
N THR A 485 13.46 -17.45 -16.45
CA THR A 485 14.92 -17.37 -16.61
C THR A 485 15.65 -17.56 -15.27
N ALA A 486 16.89 -18.05 -15.31
CA ALA A 486 17.74 -18.28 -14.14
C ALA A 486 19.23 -18.15 -14.51
N ASP A 487 20.09 -17.75 -13.56
CA ASP A 487 21.54 -17.88 -13.69
C ASP A 487 21.94 -19.16 -12.94
N LEU A 488 22.31 -20.21 -13.69
CA LEU A 488 22.61 -21.53 -13.12
C LEU A 488 24.11 -21.83 -13.02
N ASP A 489 24.96 -21.08 -13.73
CA ASP A 489 26.42 -21.24 -13.74
C ASP A 489 27.16 -20.13 -12.95
N GLY A 490 26.45 -19.07 -12.57
CA GLY A 490 26.96 -17.93 -11.79
C GLY A 490 27.70 -16.89 -12.63
N ASN A 491 27.48 -16.85 -13.96
CA ASN A 491 28.23 -15.98 -14.86
C ASN A 491 27.64 -14.55 -15.00
N GLY A 492 26.46 -14.29 -14.44
CA GLY A 492 25.76 -13.00 -14.50
C GLY A 492 24.81 -12.84 -15.70
N ILE A 493 24.64 -13.88 -16.51
CA ILE A 493 23.72 -13.97 -17.66
C ILE A 493 22.73 -15.09 -17.39
N ARG A 494 21.44 -14.76 -17.44
CA ARG A 494 20.36 -15.70 -17.18
C ARG A 494 19.95 -16.45 -18.45
N GLU A 495 19.90 -17.77 -18.36
CA GLU A 495 19.42 -18.66 -19.42
C GLU A 495 17.93 -18.99 -19.24
N PRO A 496 17.20 -19.35 -20.32
CA PRO A 496 15.83 -19.83 -20.21
C PRO A 496 15.78 -21.21 -19.55
N VAL A 497 14.85 -21.42 -18.61
CA VAL A 497 14.72 -22.69 -17.87
C VAL A 497 13.27 -23.16 -17.81
N MET A 498 13.10 -24.48 -17.81
CA MET A 498 11.84 -25.15 -17.48
C MET A 498 11.88 -25.63 -16.02
N TRP A 499 10.88 -25.26 -15.24
CA TRP A 499 10.73 -25.62 -13.83
C TRP A 499 9.63 -26.68 -13.68
N ASP A 500 9.99 -27.86 -13.19
CA ASP A 500 9.03 -28.87 -12.74
C ASP A 500 8.51 -28.51 -11.34
N LEU A 501 7.23 -28.15 -11.25
CA LEU A 501 6.63 -27.58 -10.05
C LEU A 501 6.37 -28.61 -8.93
N ALA A 502 6.44 -29.91 -9.24
CA ALA A 502 6.25 -30.98 -8.26
C ALA A 502 7.56 -31.37 -7.55
N SER A 503 8.68 -31.34 -8.28
CA SER A 503 10.02 -31.72 -7.79
C SER A 503 10.94 -30.53 -7.51
N ASN A 504 10.56 -29.33 -7.90
CA ASN A 504 11.38 -28.11 -7.89
C ASN A 504 12.69 -28.20 -8.70
N GLN A 505 12.74 -29.10 -9.68
CA GLN A 505 13.89 -29.19 -10.59
C GLN A 505 13.81 -28.13 -11.68
N LEU A 506 14.90 -27.38 -11.84
CA LEU A 506 15.14 -26.49 -12.98
C LEU A 506 15.92 -27.25 -14.05
N LYS A 507 15.48 -27.15 -15.29
CA LYS A 507 16.13 -27.74 -16.46
C LYS A 507 16.51 -26.61 -17.44
N PRO A 508 17.80 -26.45 -17.78
CA PRO A 508 18.24 -25.53 -18.83
C PRO A 508 17.53 -25.77 -20.16
N MET A 509 17.29 -24.68 -20.90
CA MET A 509 16.89 -24.70 -22.31
C MET A 509 17.95 -23.95 -23.13
N GLN A 510 18.09 -24.30 -24.41
CA GLN A 510 19.12 -23.73 -25.28
C GLN A 510 18.89 -22.24 -25.55
N ASP A 511 19.96 -21.52 -25.82
CA ASP A 511 19.95 -20.16 -26.37
C ASP A 511 20.73 -20.12 -27.71
N LEU A 512 20.71 -18.99 -28.42
CA LEU A 512 21.35 -18.85 -29.74
C LEU A 512 22.82 -18.43 -29.69
N ASN A 513 23.37 -18.08 -28.52
CA ASN A 513 24.71 -17.52 -28.34
C ASN A 513 25.63 -18.31 -27.39
N GLY A 514 25.15 -19.40 -26.80
CA GLY A 514 25.89 -20.25 -25.86
C GLY A 514 26.10 -19.59 -24.49
N ASN A 515 25.11 -18.87 -23.99
CA ASN A 515 25.11 -18.11 -22.74
C ASN A 515 26.32 -17.15 -22.60
N SER A 516 26.69 -16.47 -23.69
CA SER A 516 27.86 -15.58 -23.77
C SER A 516 27.51 -14.09 -23.78
N CYS A 517 26.28 -13.74 -24.12
CA CYS A 517 25.76 -12.39 -24.25
C CYS A 517 24.23 -12.38 -24.09
N GLY A 518 23.59 -11.21 -24.17
CA GLY A 518 22.13 -11.15 -24.17
C GLY A 518 21.54 -9.76 -24.03
N GLY A 519 20.22 -9.69 -23.90
CA GLY A 519 19.51 -8.44 -23.62
C GLY A 519 19.67 -8.01 -22.16
N SER A 520 19.88 -6.72 -21.94
CA SER A 520 20.03 -6.14 -20.59
C SER A 520 18.70 -5.54 -20.09
N GLY A 521 18.34 -5.82 -18.84
CA GLY A 521 17.14 -5.26 -18.18
C GLY A 521 17.38 -4.92 -16.71
N SER A 522 16.32 -4.50 -16.01
CA SER A 522 16.35 -4.12 -14.59
C SER A 522 16.87 -5.20 -13.65
N LEU A 523 16.65 -6.48 -13.99
CA LEU A 523 17.16 -7.64 -13.24
C LEU A 523 18.46 -8.23 -13.82
N GLY A 524 19.19 -7.49 -14.66
CA GLY A 524 20.43 -7.94 -15.31
C GLY A 524 20.24 -8.58 -16.69
N THR A 525 21.30 -9.20 -17.21
CA THR A 525 21.37 -9.72 -18.59
C THR A 525 20.72 -11.11 -18.71
N GLN A 526 20.18 -11.44 -19.88
CA GLN A 526 19.58 -12.74 -20.18
C GLN A 526 19.85 -13.18 -21.64
N ALA A 527 20.34 -14.41 -21.83
CA ALA A 527 20.76 -14.97 -23.13
C ALA A 527 19.58 -15.32 -24.06
N ALA A 528 18.41 -15.56 -23.47
CA ALA A 528 17.11 -15.54 -24.13
C ALA A 528 16.03 -15.19 -23.09
N SER A 529 14.81 -14.94 -23.55
CA SER A 529 13.65 -14.64 -22.68
C SER A 529 12.47 -15.48 -23.10
N VAL A 530 11.88 -16.25 -22.19
CA VAL A 530 10.62 -16.98 -22.44
C VAL A 530 9.44 -16.08 -22.12
N TRP A 531 8.39 -16.12 -22.95
CA TRP A 531 7.22 -15.25 -22.85
C TRP A 531 5.89 -16.02 -22.75
N ASP A 532 5.81 -17.26 -23.25
CA ASP A 532 4.62 -18.10 -23.13
C ASP A 532 4.90 -19.61 -23.27
N MET A 533 3.93 -20.44 -22.87
CA MET A 533 3.93 -21.92 -22.91
C MET A 533 2.53 -22.45 -23.26
N ASP A 534 2.44 -23.51 -24.08
CA ASP A 534 1.17 -24.18 -24.39
C ASP A 534 0.57 -24.98 -23.20
N ASP A 535 -0.67 -25.48 -23.33
CA ASP A 535 -1.36 -26.24 -22.27
C ASP A 535 -0.58 -27.46 -21.76
N THR A 536 0.28 -28.05 -22.60
CA THR A 536 1.00 -29.30 -22.30
C THR A 536 2.45 -29.05 -21.85
N GLY A 537 2.99 -27.86 -22.10
CA GLY A 537 4.41 -27.57 -21.98
C GLY A 537 5.26 -28.41 -22.92
N GLU A 538 4.81 -28.54 -24.17
CA GLU A 538 5.56 -29.08 -25.29
C GLU A 538 6.09 -28.01 -26.25
N VAL A 539 5.47 -26.82 -26.28
CA VAL A 539 5.90 -25.65 -27.05
C VAL A 539 6.00 -24.45 -26.11
N MET A 540 7.13 -23.77 -26.15
CA MET A 540 7.38 -22.50 -25.46
C MET A 540 7.84 -21.46 -26.46
N VAL A 541 7.57 -20.18 -26.23
CA VAL A 541 7.92 -19.10 -27.17
C VAL A 541 8.55 -17.89 -26.48
N GLY A 542 9.28 -17.06 -27.24
CA GLY A 542 9.91 -15.86 -26.70
C GLY A 542 10.86 -15.12 -27.63
N LEU A 543 11.91 -14.56 -27.02
CA LEU A 543 12.96 -13.75 -27.64
C LEU A 543 14.32 -14.42 -27.49
N GLY A 544 15.00 -14.67 -28.60
CA GLY A 544 16.39 -15.10 -28.65
C GLY A 544 17.33 -13.94 -28.95
N TYR A 545 18.54 -13.98 -28.38
CA TYR A 545 19.62 -13.03 -28.66
C TYR A 545 20.78 -13.76 -29.33
N LYS A 546 21.35 -13.19 -30.40
CA LYS A 546 22.50 -13.75 -31.13
C LYS A 546 23.51 -12.67 -31.51
N ASP A 547 24.80 -12.99 -31.44
CA ASP A 547 25.87 -12.13 -31.96
C ASP A 547 25.99 -12.37 -33.48
N VAL A 548 25.65 -11.37 -34.29
CA VAL A 548 25.65 -11.50 -35.75
C VAL A 548 26.97 -11.05 -36.38
N ASP A 549 27.71 -10.14 -35.75
CA ASP A 549 28.93 -9.54 -36.32
C ASP A 549 30.23 -9.80 -35.53
N GLY A 550 30.13 -10.43 -34.36
CA GLY A 550 31.24 -10.88 -33.53
C GLY A 550 31.77 -9.84 -32.55
N ASP A 551 31.00 -8.78 -32.24
CA ASP A 551 31.42 -7.71 -31.33
C ASP A 551 31.18 -8.03 -29.83
N GLY A 552 30.51 -9.13 -29.51
CA GLY A 552 30.15 -9.56 -28.16
C GLY A 552 28.87 -8.93 -27.60
N ASN A 553 28.18 -8.10 -28.39
CA ASN A 553 26.85 -7.58 -28.13
C ASN A 553 25.81 -8.41 -28.90
N CYS A 554 24.60 -8.52 -28.35
CA CYS A 554 23.54 -9.38 -28.92
C CYS A 554 22.16 -8.71 -28.88
N GLN A 555 22.15 -7.38 -28.77
CA GLN A 555 20.95 -6.53 -28.67
C GLN A 555 21.05 -5.29 -29.58
N ARG A 556 21.80 -5.39 -30.69
CA ARG A 556 21.92 -4.32 -31.67
C ARG A 556 20.62 -4.13 -32.44
N ASN A 557 19.99 -3.00 -32.17
CA ASN A 557 18.82 -2.49 -32.89
C ASN A 557 19.02 -2.55 -34.42
N GLY A 558 18.27 -3.43 -35.10
CA GLY A 558 18.36 -3.60 -36.56
C GLY A 558 19.56 -4.40 -37.07
N GLY A 559 20.34 -5.03 -36.19
CA GLY A 559 21.38 -6.00 -36.56
C GLY A 559 20.83 -7.40 -36.90
N GLY A 560 19.54 -7.64 -36.65
CA GLY A 560 18.95 -8.98 -36.70
C GLY A 560 19.31 -9.86 -35.50
N GLU A 561 19.78 -9.25 -34.40
CA GLU A 561 20.28 -9.94 -33.21
C GLU A 561 19.18 -10.35 -32.22
N MET A 562 18.03 -9.67 -32.28
CA MET A 562 16.86 -9.89 -31.40
C MET A 562 15.73 -10.52 -32.20
N VAL A 563 15.56 -11.84 -32.06
CA VAL A 563 14.77 -12.67 -32.99
C VAL A 563 13.72 -13.53 -32.29
N PRO A 564 12.60 -13.84 -32.96
CA PRO A 564 11.52 -14.62 -32.36
C PRO A 564 11.95 -16.08 -32.34
N VAL A 565 11.72 -16.76 -31.22
CA VAL A 565 12.15 -18.16 -31.03
C VAL A 565 11.04 -18.98 -30.41
N LYS A 566 11.09 -20.29 -30.65
CA LYS A 566 10.34 -21.30 -29.90
C LYS A 566 11.29 -22.35 -29.34
N TRP A 567 10.85 -23.04 -28.30
CA TRP A 567 11.51 -24.22 -27.74
C TRP A 567 10.56 -25.42 -27.74
N ASP A 568 11.11 -26.63 -27.93
CA ASP A 568 10.41 -27.89 -27.70
C ASP A 568 10.47 -28.33 -26.21
N LYS A 569 9.69 -29.36 -25.83
CA LYS A 569 9.77 -30.00 -24.49
C LYS A 569 11.16 -30.47 -24.04
N HIS A 570 12.09 -30.66 -24.98
CA HIS A 570 13.45 -31.04 -24.67
C HIS A 570 14.34 -29.83 -24.39
N GLY A 571 13.87 -28.62 -24.64
CA GLY A 571 14.62 -27.36 -24.50
C GLY A 571 15.44 -27.03 -25.73
N ASN A 572 15.19 -27.67 -26.88
CA ASN A 572 15.84 -27.34 -28.14
C ASN A 572 15.24 -26.05 -28.72
N ILE A 573 16.08 -25.12 -29.16
CA ILE A 573 15.66 -23.81 -29.68
C ILE A 573 15.54 -23.81 -31.21
N GLU A 574 14.52 -23.13 -31.73
CA GLU A 574 14.32 -22.86 -33.17
C GLU A 574 14.00 -21.37 -33.36
N GLU A 575 14.73 -20.70 -34.27
CA GLU A 575 14.40 -19.33 -34.71
C GLU A 575 13.21 -19.36 -35.67
N LEU A 576 12.17 -18.60 -35.35
CA LEU A 576 10.97 -18.50 -36.15
C LEU A 576 11.21 -17.60 -37.38
N PRO A 577 10.76 -18.00 -38.59
CA PRO A 577 10.97 -17.22 -39.80
C PRO A 577 10.14 -15.93 -39.78
N TYR A 578 10.68 -14.80 -40.24
CA TYR A 578 9.92 -13.56 -40.40
C TYR A 578 10.36 -12.80 -41.65
N ASP A 579 9.41 -12.15 -42.33
CA ASP A 579 9.67 -11.27 -43.48
C ASP A 579 8.92 -9.96 -43.28
N ILE A 580 9.60 -8.96 -42.74
CA ILE A 580 9.02 -7.65 -42.42
C ILE A 580 9.75 -6.58 -43.21
N PRO A 581 9.07 -5.82 -44.09
CA PRO A 581 9.72 -4.85 -44.94
C PRO A 581 10.21 -3.63 -44.13
N GLY A 582 11.48 -3.27 -44.33
CA GLY A 582 12.09 -2.05 -43.79
C GLY A 582 13.08 -2.30 -42.65
N TYR A 583 13.18 -1.33 -41.74
CA TYR A 583 14.06 -1.43 -40.56
C TYR A 583 13.31 -2.14 -39.42
N VAL A 584 13.80 -3.30 -39.02
CA VAL A 584 13.21 -4.15 -37.97
C VAL A 584 14.13 -4.11 -36.76
N GLN A 585 13.72 -3.43 -35.69
CA GLN A 585 14.59 -3.26 -34.51
C GLN A 585 14.83 -4.60 -33.80
N TRP A 586 13.74 -5.33 -33.56
CA TRP A 586 13.63 -6.65 -32.92
C TRP A 586 12.31 -7.29 -33.39
N VAL A 587 12.18 -8.62 -33.31
CA VAL A 587 10.89 -9.34 -33.40
C VAL A 587 10.85 -10.38 -32.29
N ARG A 588 9.69 -10.58 -31.66
CA ARG A 588 9.50 -11.49 -30.53
C ARG A 588 8.22 -12.32 -30.73
N ALA A 589 8.26 -13.59 -30.33
CA ALA A 589 7.04 -14.37 -30.14
C ALA A 589 6.53 -14.13 -28.71
N ASP A 590 5.29 -13.67 -28.59
CA ASP A 590 4.70 -13.20 -27.33
C ASP A 590 3.79 -14.23 -26.66
N ARG A 591 3.02 -14.95 -27.47
CA ARG A 591 1.99 -15.90 -27.01
C ARG A 591 1.91 -17.12 -27.91
N VAL A 592 1.47 -18.24 -27.35
CA VAL A 592 1.20 -19.49 -28.07
C VAL A 592 -0.16 -20.05 -27.67
N SER A 593 -0.91 -20.56 -28.64
CA SER A 593 -2.21 -21.19 -28.39
C SER A 593 -2.06 -22.46 -27.53
N GLY A 594 -3.10 -22.83 -26.79
CA GLY A 594 -3.09 -24.00 -25.91
C GLY A 594 -2.82 -25.35 -26.61
N ASN A 595 -3.00 -25.44 -27.93
CA ASN A 595 -2.59 -26.58 -28.77
C ASN A 595 -1.18 -26.47 -29.37
N GLY A 596 -0.49 -25.34 -29.25
CA GLY A 596 0.85 -25.11 -29.81
C GLY A 596 0.91 -24.80 -31.31
N GLU A 597 -0.22 -24.66 -32.00
CA GLU A 597 -0.31 -24.54 -33.47
C GLU A 597 -0.24 -23.07 -33.97
N VAL A 598 -0.66 -22.11 -33.14
CA VAL A 598 -0.67 -20.67 -33.47
C VAL A 598 0.21 -19.92 -32.46
N ILE A 599 1.07 -19.04 -32.97
CA ILE A 599 1.93 -18.17 -32.17
C ILE A 599 1.65 -16.73 -32.59
N THR A 600 1.39 -15.82 -31.66
CA THR A 600 1.38 -14.38 -31.94
C THR A 600 2.60 -13.70 -31.35
N GLY A 601 2.94 -12.53 -31.89
CA GLY A 601 4.14 -11.81 -31.53
C GLY A 601 4.11 -10.36 -31.95
N SER A 602 5.19 -9.65 -31.63
CA SER A 602 5.32 -8.23 -31.88
C SER A 602 6.69 -7.84 -32.41
N ASN A 603 6.73 -6.65 -32.99
CA ASN A 603 7.95 -5.87 -33.20
C ASN A 603 7.72 -4.44 -32.70
N THR A 604 8.77 -3.61 -32.79
CA THR A 604 8.79 -2.16 -32.50
C THR A 604 7.45 -1.41 -32.56
N TYR A 605 6.64 -1.60 -33.61
CA TYR A 605 5.33 -0.93 -33.78
C TYR A 605 4.24 -1.81 -34.43
N LYS A 606 4.44 -3.13 -34.54
CA LYS A 606 3.54 -4.02 -35.29
C LYS A 606 3.27 -5.33 -34.54
N GLN A 607 2.12 -5.94 -34.83
CA GLN A 607 1.83 -7.32 -34.47
C GLN A 607 2.11 -8.27 -35.64
N VAL A 608 2.49 -9.50 -35.31
CA VAL A 608 2.81 -10.59 -36.22
C VAL A 608 2.25 -11.91 -35.70
N ALA A 609 2.18 -12.92 -36.55
CA ALA A 609 1.85 -14.29 -36.13
C ALA A 609 2.58 -15.35 -36.95
N TRP A 610 2.54 -16.57 -36.43
CA TRP A 610 2.86 -17.81 -37.12
C TRP A 610 1.67 -18.74 -37.00
N VAL A 611 1.06 -19.10 -38.13
CA VAL A 611 -0.06 -20.04 -38.22
C VAL A 611 0.41 -21.23 -39.05
N ASP A 612 0.34 -22.45 -38.49
CA ASP A 612 0.92 -23.66 -39.08
C ASP A 612 2.43 -23.53 -39.44
N GLY A 613 3.12 -22.59 -38.78
CA GLY A 613 4.52 -22.24 -39.02
C GLY A 613 4.77 -21.18 -40.10
N GLU A 614 3.74 -20.72 -40.82
CA GLU A 614 3.87 -19.64 -41.82
C GLU A 614 3.68 -18.25 -41.18
N PHE A 615 4.58 -17.33 -41.53
CA PHE A 615 4.63 -15.96 -40.99
C PHE A 615 3.54 -15.04 -41.56
N ARG A 616 2.97 -14.18 -40.70
CA ARG A 616 1.92 -13.19 -41.02
C ARG A 616 2.26 -11.81 -40.43
N ASP A 617 2.06 -10.73 -41.18
CA ASP A 617 2.23 -9.34 -40.70
C ASP A 617 0.84 -8.75 -40.39
N LEU A 618 0.32 -9.10 -39.21
CA LEU A 618 -1.03 -8.72 -38.76
C LEU A 618 -1.27 -7.20 -38.77
N TYR A 619 -0.23 -6.39 -38.59
CA TYR A 619 -0.35 -4.95 -38.73
C TYR A 619 -0.63 -4.54 -40.18
N SER A 620 0.12 -5.08 -41.14
CA SER A 620 -0.08 -4.75 -42.57
C SER A 620 -1.34 -5.38 -43.16
N GLU A 621 -1.74 -6.56 -42.66
CA GLU A 621 -2.90 -7.31 -43.14
C GLU A 621 -4.22 -6.81 -42.52
N PHE A 622 -4.23 -6.54 -41.21
CA PHE A 622 -5.45 -6.27 -40.43
C PHE A 622 -5.43 -4.98 -39.59
N GLY A 623 -4.30 -4.24 -39.58
CA GLY A 623 -4.15 -3.04 -38.75
C GLY A 623 -3.93 -3.32 -37.26
N ALA A 624 -3.54 -4.56 -36.90
CA ALA A 624 -3.41 -5.01 -35.52
C ALA A 624 -2.27 -4.32 -34.74
N LYS A 625 -2.62 -3.73 -33.60
CA LYS A 625 -1.70 -3.07 -32.64
C LYS A 625 -1.39 -3.91 -31.40
N ASN A 626 -2.29 -4.81 -31.04
CA ASN A 626 -2.10 -5.90 -30.09
C ASN A 626 -2.73 -7.19 -30.65
N ALA A 627 -2.17 -8.36 -30.33
CA ALA A 627 -2.70 -9.68 -30.71
C ALA A 627 -2.47 -10.74 -29.60
N THR A 628 -2.49 -10.36 -28.31
CA THR A 628 -2.06 -11.24 -27.21
C THR A 628 -3.13 -12.16 -26.61
N ALA A 629 -4.40 -12.03 -27.00
CA ALA A 629 -5.49 -12.87 -26.49
C ALA A 629 -6.05 -13.78 -27.60
N MET A 630 -6.16 -15.09 -27.36
CA MET A 630 -6.60 -16.07 -28.35
C MET A 630 -7.28 -17.30 -27.72
N THR A 631 -8.09 -18.02 -28.50
CA THR A 631 -8.72 -19.28 -28.06
C THR A 631 -7.70 -20.40 -27.90
N ARG A 632 -8.09 -21.46 -27.18
CA ARG A 632 -7.24 -22.63 -26.91
C ARG A 632 -6.68 -23.28 -28.16
N ASP A 633 -7.47 -23.35 -29.23
CA ASP A 633 -7.08 -23.97 -30.49
C ASP A 633 -6.42 -22.98 -31.48
N GLY A 634 -6.23 -21.72 -31.05
CA GLY A 634 -5.71 -20.64 -31.89
C GLY A 634 -6.63 -20.25 -33.04
N SER A 635 -7.89 -20.72 -33.10
CA SER A 635 -8.78 -20.39 -34.22
C SER A 635 -9.25 -18.95 -34.23
N MET A 636 -9.36 -18.31 -33.05
CA MET A 636 -9.73 -16.90 -32.93
C MET A 636 -8.64 -16.15 -32.14
N VAL A 637 -8.24 -14.99 -32.65
CA VAL A 637 -7.29 -14.06 -32.00
C VAL A 637 -7.95 -12.68 -31.90
N ALA A 638 -7.92 -12.05 -30.72
CA ALA A 638 -8.41 -10.69 -30.55
C ALA A 638 -7.33 -9.67 -30.93
N LEU A 639 -7.64 -8.82 -31.91
CA LEU A 639 -6.79 -7.79 -32.47
C LEU A 639 -7.27 -6.40 -32.03
N ASP A 640 -6.42 -5.62 -31.37
CA ASP A 640 -6.65 -4.18 -31.17
C ASP A 640 -6.42 -3.42 -32.48
N THR A 641 -7.37 -2.58 -32.89
CA THR A 641 -7.30 -1.81 -34.15
C THR A 641 -7.77 -0.36 -33.93
N ASP A 642 -7.50 0.53 -34.89
CA ASP A 642 -8.05 1.90 -34.90
C ASP A 642 -9.59 1.98 -34.96
N THR A 643 -10.29 0.85 -35.10
CA THR A 643 -11.76 0.76 -35.12
C THR A 643 -12.35 0.04 -33.89
N GLY A 644 -11.53 -0.24 -32.87
CA GLY A 644 -11.87 -1.12 -31.75
C GLY A 644 -11.32 -2.53 -31.95
N VAL A 645 -11.74 -3.46 -31.10
CA VAL A 645 -11.24 -4.85 -31.10
C VAL A 645 -11.98 -5.68 -32.17
N GLN A 646 -11.21 -6.49 -32.89
CA GLN A 646 -11.72 -7.42 -33.89
C GLN A 646 -11.24 -8.85 -33.58
N LEU A 647 -12.12 -9.84 -33.72
CA LEU A 647 -11.76 -11.25 -33.66
C LEU A 647 -11.36 -11.72 -35.06
N TRP A 648 -10.09 -12.12 -35.23
CA TRP A 648 -9.57 -12.71 -36.46
C TRP A 648 -9.65 -14.23 -36.40
N ASN A 649 -10.33 -14.81 -37.40
CA ASN A 649 -10.38 -16.25 -37.58
C ASN A 649 -9.15 -16.73 -38.38
N THR A 650 -8.21 -17.39 -37.72
CA THR A 650 -6.90 -17.77 -38.30
C THR A 650 -6.98 -18.79 -39.44
N LYS A 651 -8.13 -19.45 -39.62
CA LYS A 651 -8.37 -20.50 -40.63
C LYS A 651 -9.09 -19.98 -41.88
N THR A 652 -9.71 -18.80 -41.82
CA THR A 652 -10.53 -18.23 -42.90
C THR A 652 -10.17 -16.77 -43.25
N ASP A 653 -9.39 -16.11 -42.40
CA ASP A 653 -9.10 -14.67 -42.44
C ASP A 653 -10.36 -13.77 -42.34
N GLU A 654 -11.49 -14.31 -41.87
CA GLU A 654 -12.66 -13.52 -41.51
C GLU A 654 -12.39 -12.69 -40.24
N LEU A 655 -12.92 -11.45 -40.23
CA LEU A 655 -12.82 -10.51 -39.13
C LEU A 655 -14.22 -10.18 -38.61
N GLU A 656 -14.44 -10.39 -37.31
CA GLU A 656 -15.66 -9.98 -36.61
C GLU A 656 -15.34 -8.80 -35.68
N SER A 657 -16.04 -7.66 -35.84
CA SER A 657 -15.85 -6.54 -34.92
C SER A 657 -16.69 -6.75 -33.66
N ILE A 658 -16.02 -6.75 -32.50
CA ILE A 658 -16.65 -6.84 -31.18
C ILE A 658 -16.68 -5.47 -30.46
N GLY A 659 -16.42 -4.38 -31.20
CA GLY A 659 -16.42 -3.01 -30.68
C GLY A 659 -15.29 -2.73 -29.70
N GLY A 660 -15.53 -1.81 -28.77
CA GLY A 660 -14.61 -1.39 -27.71
C GLY A 660 -15.32 -0.46 -26.74
N LEU A 661 -14.59 0.03 -25.74
CA LEU A 661 -15.12 1.03 -24.78
C LEU A 661 -15.22 2.43 -25.44
N THR A 662 -16.04 3.30 -24.88
CA THR A 662 -16.39 4.62 -25.42
C THR A 662 -15.99 5.75 -24.49
N TRP A 663 -15.29 6.77 -25.00
CA TRP A 663 -14.94 7.96 -24.22
C TRP A 663 -16.18 8.71 -23.74
N CYS A 664 -16.11 9.22 -22.51
CA CYS A 664 -17.18 9.96 -21.83
C CYS A 664 -18.43 9.12 -21.50
N GLU A 665 -18.38 7.80 -21.71
CA GLU A 665 -19.38 6.83 -21.28
C GLU A 665 -18.71 5.82 -20.34
N ASP A 666 -17.74 5.05 -20.82
CA ASP A 666 -16.97 4.08 -20.02
C ASP A 666 -15.77 4.70 -19.29
N MET A 667 -15.23 5.81 -19.80
CA MET A 667 -14.05 6.45 -19.24
C MET A 667 -13.97 7.93 -19.60
N ASP A 668 -13.64 8.78 -18.62
CA ASP A 668 -13.35 10.20 -18.85
C ASP A 668 -12.05 10.43 -19.64
N TYR A 669 -12.09 11.30 -20.65
CA TYR A 669 -10.89 11.75 -21.35
C TYR A 669 -10.18 12.84 -20.53
N ASN A 670 -9.27 12.45 -19.65
CA ASN A 670 -8.45 13.37 -18.86
C ASN A 670 -7.27 13.88 -19.68
N HIS A 671 -7.35 15.12 -20.19
CA HIS A 671 -6.25 15.74 -20.92
C HIS A 671 -5.29 16.45 -19.96
N PHE A 672 -4.01 16.08 -20.00
CA PHE A 672 -2.93 16.52 -19.11
C PHE A 672 -2.89 18.03 -18.77
N PHE A 673 -3.26 18.92 -19.71
CA PHE A 673 -3.29 20.37 -19.49
C PHE A 673 -4.69 21.01 -19.41
N LEU A 674 -5.76 20.27 -19.73
CA LEU A 674 -7.11 20.84 -19.91
C LEU A 674 -8.16 20.19 -19.00
N GLY A 675 -7.73 19.27 -18.12
CA GLY A 675 -8.61 18.48 -17.28
C GLY A 675 -9.43 17.47 -18.09
N ASN A 676 -10.50 16.98 -17.48
CA ASN A 676 -11.50 16.16 -18.15
C ASN A 676 -12.13 16.94 -19.33
N LEU A 677 -11.96 16.46 -20.56
CA LEU A 677 -12.52 17.08 -21.77
C LEU A 677 -14.02 16.78 -21.95
N CYS A 678 -14.52 15.67 -21.39
CA CYS A 678 -15.94 15.27 -21.45
C CYS A 678 -16.85 16.29 -20.76
N THR A 679 -16.37 16.87 -19.66
CA THR A 679 -17.06 17.92 -18.89
C THR A 679 -16.57 19.34 -19.20
N ASN A 680 -15.56 19.49 -20.07
CA ASN A 680 -14.99 20.80 -20.41
C ASN A 680 -15.97 21.62 -21.29
N PRO A 681 -16.37 22.85 -20.89
CA PRO A 681 -17.36 23.66 -21.63
C PRO A 681 -17.00 24.03 -23.08
N ARG A 682 -15.75 23.83 -23.50
CA ARG A 682 -15.28 24.10 -24.87
C ARG A 682 -15.33 22.88 -25.79
N TYR A 683 -15.32 21.67 -25.23
CA TYR A 683 -15.21 20.42 -25.98
C TYR A 683 -16.47 19.56 -25.77
N GLY A 684 -16.66 19.00 -24.57
CA GLY A 684 -17.79 18.14 -24.26
C GLY A 684 -17.66 16.74 -24.85
N ALA A 685 -18.50 15.81 -24.37
CA ALA A 685 -18.48 14.40 -24.76
C ALA A 685 -18.55 14.17 -26.28
N GLU A 686 -19.48 14.85 -26.98
CA GLU A 686 -19.66 14.72 -28.44
C GLU A 686 -18.39 15.09 -29.22
N PHE A 687 -17.62 16.10 -28.79
CA PHE A 687 -16.35 16.42 -29.43
C PHE A 687 -15.32 15.30 -29.22
N VAL A 688 -15.21 14.80 -27.98
CA VAL A 688 -14.22 13.77 -27.62
C VAL A 688 -14.47 12.49 -28.42
N GLN A 689 -15.71 11.99 -28.42
CA GLN A 689 -16.10 10.78 -29.15
C GLN A 689 -15.85 10.92 -30.66
N ASN A 690 -16.28 12.03 -31.28
CA ASN A 690 -16.08 12.25 -32.72
C ASN A 690 -14.62 12.49 -33.13
N TYR A 691 -13.78 13.02 -32.24
CA TYR A 691 -12.38 13.35 -32.56
C TYR A 691 -11.41 12.20 -32.27
N PHE A 692 -11.62 11.44 -31.20
CA PHE A 692 -10.73 10.37 -30.76
C PHE A 692 -11.21 8.96 -31.13
N GLY A 693 -12.50 8.77 -31.46
CA GLY A 693 -13.06 7.46 -31.76
C GLY A 693 -13.29 6.60 -30.51
N PRO A 694 -13.36 5.27 -30.63
CA PRO A 694 -13.42 4.38 -29.47
C PRO A 694 -12.12 4.44 -28.65
N ILE A 695 -12.20 4.02 -27.39
CA ILE A 695 -11.00 3.82 -26.57
C ILE A 695 -10.24 2.61 -27.11
N GLN A 696 -8.94 2.74 -27.32
CA GLN A 696 -8.08 1.59 -27.61
C GLN A 696 -8.09 0.64 -26.40
N VAL A 697 -8.49 -0.60 -26.63
CA VAL A 697 -8.52 -1.69 -25.64
C VAL A 697 -7.46 -2.67 -26.06
N MET A 698 -6.45 -2.88 -25.22
CA MET A 698 -5.41 -3.89 -25.41
C MET A 698 -5.89 -5.23 -24.82
N PRO A 699 -6.23 -6.25 -25.63
CA PRO A 699 -6.64 -7.57 -25.13
C PRO A 699 -5.44 -8.28 -24.49
N ILE A 700 -5.59 -8.71 -23.25
CA ILE A 700 -4.50 -9.31 -22.47
C ILE A 700 -4.66 -10.82 -22.38
N ASP A 701 -5.88 -11.33 -22.16
CA ASP A 701 -6.12 -12.77 -22.11
C ASP A 701 -7.56 -13.13 -22.51
N MET A 702 -7.78 -14.40 -22.85
CA MET A 702 -9.05 -14.96 -23.31
C MET A 702 -9.26 -16.36 -22.68
N ASN A 703 -10.51 -16.74 -22.44
CA ASN A 703 -10.85 -18.10 -22.03
C ASN A 703 -10.85 -19.06 -23.24
N GLU A 704 -10.97 -20.38 -23.02
CA GLU A 704 -10.64 -21.38 -24.04
C GLU A 704 -11.52 -21.34 -25.30
N ASP A 705 -12.75 -20.84 -25.18
CA ASP A 705 -13.72 -20.72 -26.27
C ASP A 705 -14.02 -19.28 -26.73
N GLY A 706 -13.38 -18.28 -26.13
CA GLY A 706 -13.52 -16.88 -26.53
C GLY A 706 -14.77 -16.17 -26.01
N SER A 707 -15.57 -16.82 -25.14
CA SER A 707 -16.75 -16.21 -24.53
C SER A 707 -16.43 -15.08 -23.54
N VAL A 708 -15.19 -15.02 -23.03
CA VAL A 708 -14.67 -13.94 -22.17
C VAL A 708 -13.29 -13.49 -22.67
N ILE A 709 -13.11 -12.17 -22.77
CA ILE A 709 -11.81 -11.53 -23.05
C ILE A 709 -11.59 -10.46 -22.00
N VAL A 710 -10.38 -10.39 -21.45
CA VAL A 710 -9.98 -9.29 -20.57
C VAL A 710 -8.88 -8.46 -21.19
N GLY A 711 -8.86 -7.17 -20.87
CA GLY A 711 -7.87 -6.23 -21.38
C GLY A 711 -7.78 -4.96 -20.56
N ARG A 712 -6.95 -4.04 -21.03
CA ARG A 712 -6.79 -2.69 -20.46
C ARG A 712 -7.01 -1.64 -21.53
N ALA A 713 -7.77 -0.62 -21.20
CA ALA A 713 -8.03 0.53 -22.05
C ALA A 713 -7.35 1.80 -21.51
N GLY A 714 -7.17 2.80 -22.38
CA GLY A 714 -6.56 4.08 -22.01
C GLY A 714 -5.03 4.09 -22.06
N SER A 715 -4.42 5.03 -21.33
CA SER A 715 -2.98 5.35 -21.43
C SER A 715 -2.48 6.11 -20.20
N PHE A 716 -1.16 6.15 -19.98
CA PHE A 716 -0.54 6.95 -18.92
C PHE A 716 -0.98 8.42 -18.90
N PHE A 717 -1.34 9.02 -20.04
CA PHE A 717 -1.75 10.42 -20.12
C PHE A 717 -3.24 10.67 -19.86
N THR A 718 -4.08 9.64 -19.99
CA THR A 718 -5.55 9.70 -19.83
C THR A 718 -6.06 8.99 -18.58
N GLY A 719 -5.23 8.14 -17.96
CA GLY A 719 -5.63 7.11 -17.01
C GLY A 719 -5.76 5.75 -17.71
N PHE A 720 -5.81 4.68 -16.91
CA PHE A 720 -6.13 3.33 -17.34
C PHE A 720 -7.49 2.90 -16.78
N ILE A 721 -8.14 1.97 -17.46
CA ILE A 721 -9.30 1.24 -16.94
C ILE A 721 -9.25 -0.20 -17.46
N GLY A 722 -9.69 -1.16 -16.66
CA GLY A 722 -9.79 -2.55 -17.08
C GLY A 722 -11.02 -2.74 -17.96
N ALA A 723 -11.00 -3.77 -18.81
CA ALA A 723 -12.09 -4.08 -19.72
C ALA A 723 -12.37 -5.59 -19.70
N VAL A 724 -13.66 -5.95 -19.64
CA VAL A 724 -14.16 -7.33 -19.74
C VAL A 724 -15.15 -7.38 -20.90
N TYR A 725 -14.89 -8.23 -21.89
CA TYR A 725 -15.83 -8.56 -22.96
C TYR A 725 -16.58 -9.83 -22.59
N LEU A 726 -17.89 -9.85 -22.83
CA LEU A 726 -18.75 -11.02 -22.71
C LEU A 726 -19.48 -11.25 -24.05
N GLU A 727 -19.41 -12.47 -24.57
CA GLU A 727 -20.00 -12.83 -25.88
C GLU A 727 -21.48 -12.45 -26.00
N GLY A 728 -21.79 -11.64 -27.01
CA GLY A 728 -23.16 -11.17 -27.28
C GLY A 728 -23.76 -10.20 -26.25
N ILE A 729 -22.98 -9.79 -25.23
CA ILE A 729 -23.30 -8.64 -24.36
C ILE A 729 -22.47 -7.43 -24.79
N GLY A 730 -21.17 -7.62 -25.02
CA GLY A 730 -20.22 -6.56 -25.38
C GLY A 730 -19.15 -6.31 -24.31
N TRP A 731 -18.47 -5.17 -24.44
CA TRP A 731 -17.48 -4.71 -23.46
C TRP A 731 -18.14 -4.01 -22.27
N ILE A 732 -17.60 -4.25 -21.09
CA ILE A 732 -17.91 -3.59 -19.82
C ILE A 732 -16.59 -3.19 -19.19
N ASN A 733 -16.46 -1.96 -18.69
CA ASN A 733 -15.28 -1.57 -17.94
C ASN A 733 -15.26 -2.28 -16.56
N THR A 734 -14.09 -2.56 -15.99
CA THR A 734 -13.98 -3.37 -14.75
C THR A 734 -14.65 -2.73 -13.55
N ARG A 735 -14.68 -1.39 -13.48
CA ARG A 735 -15.40 -0.67 -12.42
C ARG A 735 -16.89 -0.99 -12.45
N ASP A 736 -17.55 -0.79 -13.59
CA ASP A 736 -18.98 -1.06 -13.73
C ASP A 736 -19.30 -2.55 -13.59
N PHE A 737 -18.39 -3.42 -14.06
CA PHE A 737 -18.50 -4.87 -13.89
C PHE A 737 -18.55 -5.26 -12.41
N PHE A 738 -17.63 -4.75 -11.58
CA PHE A 738 -17.58 -5.04 -10.15
C PHE A 738 -18.67 -4.32 -9.35
N ASN A 739 -18.92 -3.03 -9.62
CA ASN A 739 -19.99 -2.24 -9.01
C ASN A 739 -21.35 -2.95 -9.15
N LYS A 740 -21.75 -3.31 -10.39
CA LYS A 740 -23.03 -3.97 -10.65
C LYS A 740 -23.15 -5.35 -10.00
N GLN A 741 -22.03 -6.04 -9.75
CA GLN A 741 -22.00 -7.32 -9.06
C GLN A 741 -22.00 -7.18 -7.51
N GLY A 742 -21.87 -5.95 -6.99
CA GLY A 742 -21.86 -5.64 -5.56
C GLY A 742 -20.47 -5.76 -4.91
N VAL A 743 -19.39 -5.84 -5.69
CA VAL A 743 -18.02 -6.05 -5.18
C VAL A 743 -17.45 -4.72 -4.67
N VAL A 744 -17.83 -4.36 -3.44
CA VAL A 744 -17.45 -3.10 -2.76
C VAL A 744 -15.94 -2.95 -2.56
N GLU A 745 -15.21 -4.06 -2.47
CA GLU A 745 -13.74 -4.10 -2.30
C GLU A 745 -13.00 -3.46 -3.49
N ALA A 746 -13.57 -3.60 -4.70
CA ALA A 746 -13.01 -3.00 -5.92
C ALA A 746 -13.11 -1.46 -5.93
N SER A 747 -13.87 -0.85 -5.01
CA SER A 747 -13.99 0.62 -4.88
C SER A 747 -12.70 1.28 -4.38
N GLN A 748 -11.98 0.65 -3.45
CA GLN A 748 -10.68 1.14 -2.96
C GLN A 748 -9.52 0.69 -3.84
N PHE A 749 -9.63 -0.52 -4.39
CA PHE A 749 -8.60 -1.14 -5.20
C PHE A 749 -9.15 -1.53 -6.57
N PRO A 750 -9.23 -0.60 -7.53
CA PRO A 750 -9.74 -0.92 -8.86
C PRO A 750 -8.76 -1.79 -9.65
N VAL A 751 -9.28 -2.79 -10.35
CA VAL A 751 -8.53 -3.58 -11.35
C VAL A 751 -8.53 -2.81 -12.66
N ASP A 752 -7.63 -1.84 -12.81
CA ASP A 752 -7.44 -1.15 -14.09
C ASP A 752 -6.58 -1.95 -15.09
N ASN A 753 -5.99 -3.06 -14.64
CA ASN A 753 -5.17 -3.95 -15.47
C ASN A 753 -5.41 -5.45 -15.14
N PRO A 754 -6.49 -6.06 -15.67
CA PRO A 754 -6.66 -7.51 -15.72
C PRO A 754 -5.47 -8.18 -16.43
N LEU A 755 -5.03 -9.34 -15.95
CA LEU A 755 -3.81 -10.01 -16.44
C LEU A 755 -4.00 -11.42 -16.99
N ALA A 756 -4.86 -12.24 -16.39
CA ALA A 756 -5.06 -13.63 -16.80
C ALA A 756 -6.43 -14.16 -16.42
N LEU A 757 -6.91 -15.16 -17.17
CA LEU A 757 -8.17 -15.88 -16.99
C LEU A 757 -7.93 -17.40 -16.92
N SER A 758 -8.75 -18.11 -16.15
CA SER A 758 -8.91 -19.55 -16.30
C SER A 758 -9.46 -19.94 -17.68
N GLY A 759 -9.41 -21.23 -18.01
CA GLY A 759 -9.83 -21.74 -19.31
C GLY A 759 -11.35 -21.78 -19.52
N ASP A 760 -12.14 -21.91 -18.45
CA ASP A 760 -13.58 -21.66 -18.44
C ASP A 760 -13.91 -20.16 -18.33
N GLY A 761 -12.99 -19.36 -17.78
CA GLY A 761 -13.12 -17.93 -17.59
C GLY A 761 -13.81 -17.55 -16.27
N SER A 762 -13.96 -18.47 -15.32
CA SER A 762 -14.51 -18.18 -14.00
C SER A 762 -13.50 -17.65 -12.98
N GLU A 763 -12.19 -17.73 -13.22
CA GLU A 763 -11.17 -17.16 -12.34
C GLU A 763 -10.38 -16.07 -13.09
N MET A 764 -10.09 -14.95 -12.43
CA MET A 764 -9.28 -13.86 -12.99
C MET A 764 -8.18 -13.42 -12.02
N MET A 765 -6.99 -13.17 -12.57
CA MET A 765 -5.93 -12.43 -11.88
C MET A 765 -5.84 -11.03 -12.48
N GLY A 766 -5.83 -9.99 -11.65
CA GLY A 766 -5.73 -8.60 -12.08
C GLY A 766 -4.89 -7.74 -11.13
N ASN A 767 -4.51 -6.54 -11.55
CA ASN A 767 -3.82 -5.58 -10.68
C ASN A 767 -4.16 -4.12 -10.96
N LEU A 768 -3.60 -3.27 -10.11
CA LEU A 768 -3.53 -1.82 -10.26
C LEU A 768 -2.26 -1.44 -11.04
N ALA A 769 -2.39 -0.71 -12.14
CA ALA A 769 -1.34 -0.41 -13.08
C ALA A 769 -0.22 0.42 -12.45
N GLY A 770 0.99 -0.15 -12.41
CA GLY A 770 2.17 0.48 -11.82
C GLY A 770 2.33 0.25 -10.31
N ALA A 771 1.46 -0.53 -9.67
CA ALA A 771 1.59 -0.96 -8.29
C ALA A 771 1.95 -2.46 -8.18
N THR A 772 2.71 -2.82 -7.15
CA THR A 772 3.07 -4.23 -6.85
C THR A 772 2.02 -4.84 -5.91
N ILE A 773 0.80 -4.95 -6.41
CA ILE A 773 -0.33 -5.63 -5.76
C ILE A 773 -1.06 -6.45 -6.83
N THR A 774 -1.67 -7.57 -6.47
CA THR A 774 -2.49 -8.39 -7.37
C THR A 774 -3.78 -8.75 -6.64
N PHE A 775 -4.87 -8.96 -7.37
CA PHE A 775 -6.14 -9.44 -6.87
C PHE A 775 -6.46 -10.79 -7.52
N ASP A 776 -6.85 -11.73 -6.68
CA ASP A 776 -7.41 -13.04 -7.00
C ASP A 776 -8.93 -12.89 -7.01
N ILE A 777 -9.56 -13.16 -8.15
CA ILE A 777 -10.94 -12.79 -8.44
C ILE A 777 -11.69 -14.05 -8.90
N ASP A 778 -12.34 -14.69 -7.94
CA ASP A 778 -13.19 -15.85 -8.17
C ASP A 778 -14.56 -15.35 -8.64
N MET A 779 -14.94 -15.75 -9.84
CA MET A 779 -16.20 -15.41 -10.49
C MET A 779 -17.02 -16.67 -10.79
N ASP A 780 -16.79 -17.83 -10.14
CA ASP A 780 -17.56 -19.08 -10.39
C ASP A 780 -19.07 -18.84 -10.38
N THR A 781 -19.52 -17.87 -9.58
CA THR A 781 -20.88 -17.32 -9.60
C THR A 781 -20.90 -15.80 -9.81
N ALA A 782 -21.98 -15.33 -10.44
CA ALA A 782 -22.29 -13.93 -10.63
C ALA A 782 -23.81 -13.74 -10.57
N PHE A 783 -24.26 -12.49 -10.48
CA PHE A 783 -25.67 -12.13 -10.39
C PHE A 783 -26.22 -11.49 -11.66
N VAL A 784 -27.49 -11.79 -11.91
CA VAL A 784 -28.35 -11.06 -12.85
C VAL A 784 -29.64 -10.65 -12.15
N CYS A 785 -30.15 -9.46 -12.47
CA CYS A 785 -31.42 -8.98 -11.97
C CYS A 785 -32.52 -9.37 -12.96
N LYS A 786 -33.54 -10.08 -12.49
CA LYS A 786 -34.66 -10.53 -13.33
C LYS A 786 -35.99 -10.24 -12.64
N ASP A 787 -36.84 -9.47 -13.30
CA ASP A 787 -38.14 -9.01 -12.77
C ASP A 787 -38.01 -8.32 -11.38
N GLY A 788 -36.88 -7.64 -11.14
CA GLY A 788 -36.57 -6.99 -9.85
C GLY A 788 -36.14 -7.94 -8.73
N GLN A 789 -35.70 -9.16 -9.06
CA GLN A 789 -35.14 -10.13 -8.12
C GLN A 789 -33.73 -10.54 -8.51
N ASP A 790 -32.84 -10.60 -7.52
CA ASP A 790 -31.49 -11.11 -7.66
C ASP A 790 -31.50 -12.60 -7.98
N ARG A 791 -30.71 -12.99 -8.98
CA ARG A 791 -30.51 -14.40 -9.31
C ARG A 791 -29.04 -14.72 -9.55
N GLU A 792 -28.50 -15.53 -8.66
CA GLU A 792 -27.19 -16.14 -8.80
C GLU A 792 -27.16 -17.13 -9.98
N VAL A 793 -26.08 -17.11 -10.75
CA VAL A 793 -25.85 -17.90 -11.96
C VAL A 793 -24.35 -18.19 -12.14
N SER A 794 -24.01 -19.29 -12.79
CA SER A 794 -22.60 -19.61 -13.08
C SER A 794 -22.04 -18.70 -14.18
N PHE A 795 -20.90 -18.06 -13.93
CA PHE A 795 -20.18 -17.30 -14.94
C PHE A 795 -19.38 -18.24 -15.88
N PRO A 796 -19.03 -17.80 -17.10
CA PRO A 796 -19.66 -16.72 -17.85
C PRO A 796 -20.98 -17.16 -18.52
N LYS A 797 -21.11 -18.45 -18.86
CA LYS A 797 -22.10 -18.91 -19.85
C LYS A 797 -23.56 -18.80 -19.42
N GLN A 798 -23.88 -19.10 -18.15
CA GLN A 798 -25.26 -18.99 -17.67
C GLN A 798 -25.66 -17.54 -17.50
N LEU A 799 -24.74 -16.69 -17.01
CA LEU A 799 -24.93 -15.24 -16.97
C LEU A 799 -25.20 -14.68 -18.37
N ILE A 800 -24.36 -15.02 -19.36
CA ILE A 800 -24.54 -14.58 -20.76
C ILE A 800 -25.92 -14.99 -21.28
N ALA A 801 -26.32 -16.25 -21.08
CA ALA A 801 -27.61 -16.76 -21.55
C ALA A 801 -28.83 -16.08 -20.87
N GLU A 802 -28.73 -15.68 -19.61
CA GLU A 802 -29.81 -14.97 -18.93
C GLU A 802 -29.91 -13.50 -19.34
N VAL A 803 -28.78 -12.82 -19.53
CA VAL A 803 -28.76 -11.43 -20.01
C VAL A 803 -29.29 -11.35 -21.45
N GLN A 804 -28.84 -12.24 -22.34
CA GLN A 804 -29.44 -12.39 -23.68
C GLN A 804 -30.92 -12.80 -23.62
N GLY A 805 -31.33 -13.48 -22.54
CA GLY A 805 -32.72 -13.81 -22.20
C GLY A 805 -33.53 -12.66 -21.60
N GLY A 806 -32.98 -11.45 -21.50
CA GLY A 806 -33.64 -10.24 -21.01
C GLY A 806 -33.52 -9.95 -19.51
N ALA A 807 -32.59 -10.59 -18.80
CA ALA A 807 -32.18 -10.16 -17.46
C ALA A 807 -31.17 -9.00 -17.55
N GLU A 808 -31.07 -8.19 -16.50
CA GLU A 808 -30.08 -7.11 -16.40
C GLU A 808 -28.80 -7.65 -15.74
N PHE A 809 -27.64 -7.20 -16.19
CA PHE A 809 -26.34 -7.63 -15.64
C PHE A 809 -26.11 -7.00 -14.26
N GLY A 810 -25.88 -7.82 -13.24
CA GLY A 810 -25.63 -7.38 -11.86
C GLY A 810 -26.75 -7.73 -10.88
N ARG A 811 -26.55 -7.37 -9.62
CA ARG A 811 -27.57 -7.38 -8.56
C ARG A 811 -28.52 -6.20 -8.76
N CYS A 812 -29.82 -6.40 -8.53
CA CYS A 812 -30.88 -5.41 -8.64
C CYS A 812 -30.62 -4.15 -7.82
N ALA A 813 -29.95 -4.28 -6.67
CA ALA A 813 -29.58 -3.15 -5.81
C ALA A 813 -28.53 -2.23 -6.44
N HIS A 814 -27.65 -2.77 -7.31
CA HIS A 814 -26.43 -2.13 -7.79
C HIS A 814 -26.46 -1.79 -9.30
N LEU A 815 -27.62 -1.90 -9.97
CA LEU A 815 -27.75 -1.64 -11.42
C LEU A 815 -27.44 -0.19 -11.84
N ASN A 816 -27.42 0.76 -10.89
CA ASN A 816 -27.27 2.20 -11.12
C ASN A 816 -26.04 2.81 -10.42
N ASP A 817 -25.11 1.99 -9.94
CA ASP A 817 -23.92 2.38 -9.15
C ASP A 817 -22.68 2.67 -10.01
#